data_AF-A0A0P0WY60-F1
#
_entry.id   AF-A0A0P0WY60-F1
#
_cell.length_a   1.000
_cell.length_b   1.000
_cell.length_c   1.000
_cell.angle_alpha   90.00
_cell.angle_beta   90.00
_cell.angle_gamma   90.00
#
_symmetry.space_group_name_H-M   'P 1'
#
loop_
_entity.id
_entity.type
_entity.pdbx_description
1 polymer ?
#
loop_
_entity_poly.entity_id
_entity_poly.type
_entity_poly.pdbx_seq_one_letter_code
_entity_poly.pdbx_strand_id
1 'polypeptide(L)'
;SSIATESYLVLGALAQRLPLLHSVEQLSKQDMGLSGIQVETWSWSHAVPMVDLALSWLCLNDIPYVCLLISGQSKNILEGSYFALVISSVLGMLDSILERISPDSTHDGKSYCLPWIPDFVPKIGLGVITNGFFNFLDDNAVELEQHTSFHGSSLVQGLFHLRSQGNVDTSLCSISCFQRLLQLSCSIDRVIQNATTNCTEHLKESKTGIAGRILEQGICNFWRNNLLDMLTSLLPMISSQWSILQNIEMFGRGGPAPGVGFGWGAYGGGFWSLNFLLAQLDSHFVLELMKILSTGPEGLVTVNKSVNPIVQEGNNVTDSVAITSERISSVLSVSLMAGPGQISTLEKAFDILFHPSVLKFLKSSVLDSHMKLAKAFEWDITEDEYLHFSSVLNSHFRSRWLVIKKKHSDEFTRNNNGTNVPKIPETLETIQEETELAEAVNPPCSVLAVEWAHQRLPLPVHWILSAVCCIDDPKANLSTSYAVDVSKAGLFFLLGLEAISAAPCLHAPLVWKMHALSASIRSSMDLLLEDRSRDIFHALQELYGLHLDRLCQKYDSAHSVKKEGSASVDEEKVTRTEVLRFQEKIHANYTTFVESLIEQFAAVSYGDALFGRQVAIYLHRSVEPTIRLAAWNALSNAYVLELLPPLDKCVGDVQGYLEPLEDDEGILESYAKSWTSGALDKAFQRDAMSFTVARHHLSGFVFQCSGSGKVRNKLVKSLIRCYGQKRHHEDMLKGFVLQGIAQDSQRNDEVSRRFEIMKDACEMNSSLLAEVRRLKTSIDR
;
A
#
# COMPACT_ATOMS: atom_id res chain seq x y z
N SER A 1 27.29 -30.92 6.79
CA SER A 1 26.74 -29.56 6.68
C SER A 1 25.63 -29.32 7.70
N SER A 2 24.53 -30.08 7.69
CA SER A 2 23.37 -29.85 8.60
C SER A 2 23.76 -29.80 10.09
N ILE A 3 24.49 -30.80 10.62
CA ILE A 3 24.94 -30.78 12.02
C ILE A 3 25.76 -29.52 12.35
N ALA A 4 26.68 -29.11 11.47
CA ALA A 4 27.48 -27.91 11.67
C ALA A 4 26.62 -26.63 11.64
N THR A 5 25.66 -26.57 10.71
CA THR A 5 24.71 -25.46 10.57
C THR A 5 23.92 -25.29 11.87
N GLU A 6 23.27 -26.37 12.34
CA GLU A 6 22.52 -26.39 13.60
C GLU A 6 23.39 -26.09 14.81
N SER A 7 24.61 -26.63 14.87
CA SER A 7 25.54 -26.37 15.96
C SER A 7 25.85 -24.87 16.07
N TYR A 8 26.16 -24.20 14.95
CA TYR A 8 26.45 -22.78 14.96
C TYR A 8 25.21 -21.91 15.21
N LEU A 9 24.01 -22.35 14.79
CA LEU A 9 22.76 -21.67 15.15
C LEU A 9 22.50 -21.73 16.66
N VAL A 10 22.68 -22.91 17.28
CA VAL A 10 22.58 -23.08 18.74
C VAL A 10 23.62 -22.22 19.46
N LEU A 11 24.86 -22.21 18.98
CA LEU A 11 25.92 -21.36 19.53
C LEU A 11 25.60 -19.87 19.38
N GLY A 12 25.01 -19.45 18.26
CA GLY A 12 24.54 -18.07 18.07
C GLY A 12 23.41 -17.68 19.02
N ALA A 13 22.45 -18.57 19.26
CA ALA A 13 21.37 -18.36 20.23
C ALA A 13 21.90 -18.30 21.68
N LEU A 14 22.93 -19.08 22.00
CA LEU A 14 23.59 -19.02 23.31
C LEU A 14 24.46 -17.77 23.44
N ALA A 15 25.12 -17.32 22.37
CA ALA A 15 25.91 -16.09 22.35
C ALA A 15 25.06 -14.85 22.68
N GLN A 16 23.79 -14.81 22.26
CA GLN A 16 22.86 -13.74 22.65
C GLN A 16 22.62 -13.64 24.17
N ARG A 17 22.90 -14.71 24.93
CA ARG A 17 22.79 -14.73 26.40
C ARG A 17 24.08 -14.30 27.13
N LEU A 18 25.17 -14.00 26.42
CA LEU A 18 26.40 -13.47 27.03
C LEU A 18 26.10 -12.15 27.74
N PRO A 19 26.70 -11.81 28.89
CA PRO A 19 26.54 -10.50 29.49
C PRO A 19 27.14 -9.42 28.58
N LEU A 20 26.55 -8.21 28.56
CA LEU A 20 27.14 -7.09 27.80
C LEU A 20 28.56 -6.83 28.32
N LEU A 21 29.56 -6.86 27.44
CA LEU A 21 30.98 -6.88 27.83
C LEU A 21 31.32 -5.72 28.77
N HIS A 22 30.87 -4.52 28.42
CA HIS A 22 31.21 -3.30 29.15
C HIS A 22 30.25 -2.96 30.30
N SER A 23 29.11 -3.66 30.46
CA SER A 23 28.21 -3.43 31.61
C SER A 23 28.72 -4.12 32.88
N VAL A 24 29.33 -5.30 32.74
CA VAL A 24 29.89 -6.07 33.87
C VAL A 24 31.05 -5.31 34.52
N GLU A 25 31.88 -4.64 33.74
CA GLU A 25 33.00 -3.84 34.26
C GLU A 25 32.52 -2.55 34.95
N GLN A 26 31.46 -1.91 34.46
CA GLN A 26 30.89 -0.72 35.12
C GLN A 26 30.16 -1.07 36.43
N LEU A 27 29.49 -2.22 36.50
CA LEU A 27 28.87 -2.73 37.72
C LEU A 27 29.90 -3.18 38.76
N SER A 28 31.06 -3.69 38.33
CA SER A 28 32.17 -4.03 39.25
C SER A 28 32.81 -2.80 39.93
N LYS A 29 32.50 -1.58 39.47
CA LYS A 29 32.99 -0.31 40.05
C LYS A 29 31.95 0.42 40.91
N GLN A 30 30.70 -0.06 40.98
CA GLN A 30 29.66 0.50 41.83
C GLN A 30 29.23 -0.54 42.87
N ASP A 31 29.94 -0.56 44.00
CA ASP A 31 29.57 -1.28 45.21
C ASP A 31 28.16 -0.86 45.68
N MET A 32 27.14 -1.66 45.39
CA MET A 32 25.88 -1.67 46.14
C MET A 32 25.30 -3.08 46.17
N GLY A 33 25.29 -3.66 47.37
CA GLY A 33 24.84 -5.01 47.69
C GLY A 33 23.38 -5.31 47.32
N LEU A 34 23.17 -5.82 46.11
CA LEU A 34 21.97 -6.55 45.73
C LEU A 34 22.33 -8.03 45.53
N SER A 35 22.16 -8.78 46.61
CA SER A 35 22.18 -10.23 46.61
C SER A 35 20.91 -10.77 45.93
N GLY A 36 21.07 -11.87 45.18
CA GLY A 36 20.01 -12.87 45.06
C GLY A 36 19.10 -12.77 43.82
N ILE A 37 19.65 -12.95 42.62
CA ILE A 37 18.94 -13.69 41.57
C ILE A 37 19.97 -14.59 40.86
N GLN A 38 19.93 -15.90 41.15
CA GLN A 38 20.63 -16.91 40.36
C GLN A 38 20.02 -16.93 38.96
N VAL A 39 20.64 -16.23 38.01
CA VAL A 39 20.44 -16.45 36.58
C VAL A 39 21.73 -17.10 36.09
N GLU A 40 21.67 -18.27 35.47
CA GLU A 40 22.83 -18.94 34.88
C GLU A 40 23.40 -18.07 33.74
N THR A 41 24.32 -17.17 34.09
CA THR A 41 24.97 -16.27 33.12
C THR A 41 26.16 -16.97 32.46
N TRP A 42 26.07 -17.18 31.14
CA TRP A 42 27.18 -17.60 30.29
C TRP A 42 28.35 -16.60 30.39
N SER A 43 29.61 -17.08 30.41
CA SER A 43 30.78 -16.19 30.55
C SER A 43 31.57 -16.03 29.25
N TRP A 44 32.20 -14.86 29.08
CA TRP A 44 33.08 -14.53 27.95
C TRP A 44 34.26 -15.50 27.76
N SER A 45 34.68 -16.22 28.81
CA SER A 45 35.71 -17.26 28.71
C SER A 45 35.34 -18.42 27.78
N HIS A 46 34.04 -18.67 27.58
CA HIS A 46 33.55 -19.69 26.65
C HIS A 46 33.41 -19.15 25.23
N ALA A 47 33.21 -17.84 25.06
CA ALA A 47 33.03 -17.21 23.76
C ALA A 47 34.32 -17.18 22.94
N VAL A 48 35.48 -16.94 23.56
CA VAL A 48 36.76 -16.83 22.83
C VAL A 48 37.12 -18.12 22.07
N PRO A 49 37.08 -19.33 22.68
CA PRO A 49 37.31 -20.57 21.93
C PRO A 49 36.30 -20.81 20.79
N MET A 50 35.06 -20.34 20.95
CA MET A 50 34.04 -20.45 19.90
C MET A 50 34.39 -19.56 18.70
N VAL A 51 34.87 -18.34 18.95
CA VAL A 51 35.37 -17.45 17.90
C VAL A 51 36.57 -18.06 17.19
N ASP A 52 37.55 -18.60 17.95
CA ASP A 52 38.74 -19.22 17.35
C ASP A 52 38.38 -20.40 16.43
N LEU A 53 37.40 -21.23 16.84
CA LEU A 53 36.88 -22.31 15.99
C LEU A 53 36.16 -21.76 14.74
N ALA A 54 35.35 -20.71 14.91
CA ALA A 54 34.61 -20.07 13.84
C ALA A 54 35.52 -19.41 12.79
N LEU A 55 36.65 -18.84 13.20
CA LEU A 55 37.63 -18.24 12.30
C LEU A 55 38.15 -19.24 11.25
N SER A 56 38.26 -20.54 11.59
CA SER A 56 38.66 -21.57 10.62
C SER A 56 37.67 -21.74 9.46
N TRP A 57 36.38 -21.44 9.69
CA TRP A 57 35.34 -21.49 8.66
C TRP A 57 35.32 -20.24 7.77
N LEU A 58 36.03 -19.17 8.15
CA LEU A 58 36.18 -17.98 7.31
C LEU A 58 37.21 -18.18 6.20
N CYS A 59 38.10 -19.17 6.30
CA CYS A 59 39.07 -19.51 5.26
C CYS A 59 38.38 -20.22 4.08
N LEU A 60 37.68 -19.46 3.22
CA LEU A 60 36.87 -20.01 2.12
C LEU A 60 37.67 -20.89 1.16
N ASN A 61 38.97 -20.60 1.00
CA ASN A 61 39.92 -21.36 0.18
C ASN A 61 40.04 -22.83 0.61
N ASP A 62 39.82 -23.13 1.90
CA ASP A 62 39.95 -24.48 2.46
C ASP A 62 38.67 -25.31 2.28
N ILE A 63 37.60 -24.71 1.72
CA ILE A 63 36.30 -25.34 1.51
C ILE A 63 36.07 -25.53 0.00
N PRO A 64 36.35 -26.73 -0.56
CA PRO A 64 36.33 -26.96 -2.01
C PRO A 64 35.00 -26.61 -2.70
N TYR A 65 33.87 -26.90 -2.04
CA TYR A 65 32.54 -26.63 -2.60
C TYR A 65 32.20 -25.13 -2.64
N VAL A 66 32.75 -24.34 -1.71
CA VAL A 66 32.59 -22.89 -1.71
C VAL A 66 33.51 -22.28 -2.77
N CYS A 67 34.71 -22.84 -2.95
CA CYS A 67 35.59 -22.46 -4.06
C CYS A 67 34.92 -22.69 -5.42
N LEU A 68 34.22 -23.82 -5.60
CA LEU A 68 33.46 -24.11 -6.82
C LEU A 68 32.34 -23.09 -7.05
N LEU A 69 31.63 -22.71 -5.99
CA LEU A 69 30.58 -21.70 -6.01
C LEU A 69 31.12 -20.31 -6.38
N ILE A 70 32.28 -19.92 -5.82
CA ILE A 70 32.99 -18.69 -6.17
C ILE A 70 33.42 -18.70 -7.65
N SER A 71 33.88 -19.85 -8.16
CA SER A 71 34.34 -19.99 -9.55
C SER A 71 33.22 -20.07 -10.61
N GLY A 72 31.95 -20.10 -10.20
CA GLY A 72 30.79 -20.18 -11.11
C GLY A 72 30.65 -21.52 -11.86
N GLN A 73 31.33 -22.59 -11.42
CA GLN A 73 31.26 -23.89 -12.08
C GLN A 73 30.02 -24.68 -11.62
N SER A 74 29.01 -24.72 -12.50
CA SER A 74 27.59 -25.04 -12.25
C SER A 74 27.23 -26.47 -11.83
N LYS A 75 28.16 -27.43 -11.76
CA LYS A 75 27.77 -28.85 -11.60
C LYS A 75 27.25 -29.20 -10.21
N ASN A 76 27.67 -28.48 -9.16
CA ASN A 76 27.38 -28.83 -7.76
C ASN A 76 26.73 -27.66 -6.98
N ILE A 77 25.82 -26.93 -7.63
CA ILE A 77 25.12 -25.77 -7.07
C ILE A 77 24.45 -26.08 -5.71
N LEU A 78 23.83 -27.25 -5.60
CA LEU A 78 23.14 -27.67 -4.37
C LEU A 78 24.10 -27.86 -3.19
N GLU A 79 25.23 -28.52 -3.40
CA GLU A 79 26.22 -28.74 -2.35
C GLU A 79 26.84 -27.42 -1.89
N GLY A 80 27.16 -26.52 -2.84
CA GLY A 80 27.60 -25.16 -2.56
C GLY A 80 26.61 -24.38 -1.69
N SER A 81 25.29 -24.51 -1.95
CA SER A 81 24.26 -23.85 -1.14
C SER A 81 24.20 -24.34 0.31
N TYR A 82 24.40 -25.63 0.57
CA TYR A 82 24.47 -26.15 1.94
C TYR A 82 25.69 -25.64 2.71
N PHE A 83 26.83 -25.44 2.04
CA PHE A 83 27.99 -24.82 2.67
C PHE A 83 27.80 -23.31 2.86
N ALA A 84 27.10 -22.62 1.95
CA ALA A 84 26.70 -21.23 2.16
C ALA A 84 25.82 -21.06 3.41
N LEU A 85 24.94 -22.03 3.72
CA LEU A 85 24.20 -22.04 5.00
C LEU A 85 25.10 -22.23 6.22
N VAL A 86 26.10 -23.13 6.13
CA VAL A 86 27.08 -23.29 7.23
C VAL A 86 27.81 -21.96 7.46
N ILE A 87 28.30 -21.31 6.39
CA ILE A 87 28.95 -20.00 6.47
C ILE A 87 27.98 -18.98 7.07
N SER A 88 26.74 -18.93 6.60
CA SER A 88 25.69 -18.06 7.15
C SER A 88 25.51 -18.25 8.66
N SER A 89 25.46 -19.49 9.15
CA SER A 89 25.34 -19.78 10.59
C SER A 89 26.58 -19.35 11.38
N VAL A 90 27.78 -19.53 10.81
CA VAL A 90 29.03 -19.06 11.42
C VAL A 90 29.03 -17.54 11.52
N LEU A 91 28.72 -16.84 10.43
CA LEU A 91 28.65 -15.37 10.37
C LEU A 91 27.62 -14.84 11.37
N GLY A 92 26.43 -15.46 11.45
CA GLY A 92 25.39 -15.06 12.39
C GLY A 92 25.78 -15.29 13.86
N MET A 93 26.53 -16.35 14.16
CA MET A 93 27.03 -16.60 15.51
C MET A 93 28.11 -15.58 15.93
N LEU A 94 29.02 -15.23 15.01
CA LEU A 94 30.00 -14.17 15.22
C LEU A 94 29.31 -12.81 15.43
N ASP A 95 28.30 -12.49 14.63
CA ASP A 95 27.51 -11.26 14.75
C ASP A 95 26.80 -11.18 16.12
N SER A 96 26.14 -12.26 16.56
CA SER A 96 25.56 -12.34 17.91
C SER A 96 26.57 -12.05 19.03
N ILE A 97 27.85 -12.43 18.87
CA ILE A 97 28.90 -12.11 19.84
C ILE A 97 29.24 -10.61 19.79
N LEU A 98 29.36 -10.03 18.60
CA LEU A 98 29.68 -8.60 18.42
C LEU A 98 28.54 -7.69 18.94
N GLU A 99 27.28 -8.07 18.77
CA GLU A 99 26.13 -7.36 19.33
C GLU A 99 26.20 -7.25 20.86
N ARG A 100 26.79 -8.23 21.55
CA ARG A 100 26.98 -8.18 23.02
C ARG A 100 28.19 -7.34 23.45
N ILE A 101 29.07 -6.96 22.52
CA ILE A 101 30.15 -6.00 22.75
C ILE A 101 29.60 -4.57 22.59
N SER A 102 28.95 -4.30 21.47
CA SER A 102 28.34 -3.01 21.16
C SER A 102 26.88 -3.23 20.75
N PRO A 103 25.93 -3.14 21.71
CA PRO A 103 24.51 -3.24 21.38
C PRO A 103 24.10 -2.09 20.46
N ASP A 104 23.17 -2.36 19.55
CA ASP A 104 22.55 -1.31 18.75
C ASP A 104 21.91 -0.28 19.68
N SER A 105 22.23 1.00 19.45
CA SER A 105 21.77 2.11 20.28
C SER A 105 20.23 2.14 20.29
N THR A 106 19.65 1.79 21.42
CA THR A 106 18.29 2.22 21.80
C THR A 106 18.22 3.74 21.72
N HIS A 107 17.06 4.29 21.30
CA HIS A 107 16.70 5.68 20.98
C HIS A 107 17.32 6.87 21.74
N ASP A 108 18.09 6.66 22.79
CA ASP A 108 18.94 7.69 23.39
C ASP A 108 20.24 7.77 22.60
N GLY A 109 20.38 8.78 21.73
CA GLY A 109 21.54 9.05 20.86
C GLY A 109 22.89 9.32 21.56
N LYS A 110 23.17 8.65 22.68
CA LYS A 110 24.48 8.60 23.32
C LYS A 110 25.30 7.52 22.62
N SER A 111 26.18 7.95 21.72
CA SER A 111 27.22 7.09 21.16
C SER A 111 28.04 6.48 22.29
N TYR A 112 27.86 5.18 22.56
CA TYR A 112 28.67 4.47 23.55
C TYR A 112 30.09 4.32 22.97
N CYS A 113 31.02 5.11 23.49
CA CYS A 113 32.43 4.90 23.18
C CYS A 113 32.94 3.68 23.95
N LEU A 114 33.53 2.72 23.25
CA LEU A 114 34.06 1.49 23.84
C LEU A 114 35.45 1.78 24.43
N PRO A 115 35.75 1.36 25.67
CA PRO A 115 37.04 1.63 26.31
C PRO A 115 38.20 0.81 25.72
N TRP A 116 37.91 -0.37 25.15
CA TRP A 116 38.86 -1.26 24.50
C TRP A 116 38.09 -2.23 23.59
N ILE A 117 38.78 -2.83 22.61
CA ILE A 117 38.20 -3.87 21.73
C ILE A 117 38.94 -5.19 22.01
N PRO A 118 38.23 -6.34 22.13
CA PRO A 118 38.89 -7.64 22.16
C PRO A 118 39.69 -7.95 20.90
N ASP A 119 40.87 -8.56 21.05
CA ASP A 119 41.79 -8.89 19.93
C ASP A 119 41.17 -9.73 18.81
N PHE A 120 40.11 -10.49 19.12
CA PHE A 120 39.43 -11.30 18.12
C PHE A 120 38.57 -10.47 17.15
N VAL A 121 38.12 -9.25 17.51
CA VAL A 121 37.27 -8.44 16.61
C VAL A 121 38.06 -8.02 15.36
N PRO A 122 39.28 -7.45 15.47
CA PRO A 122 40.12 -7.23 14.29
C PRO A 122 40.46 -8.52 13.53
N LYS A 123 40.65 -9.65 14.22
CA LYS A 123 40.90 -10.95 13.55
C LYS A 123 39.71 -11.41 12.71
N ILE A 124 38.48 -11.24 13.20
CA ILE A 124 37.26 -11.53 12.43
C ILE A 124 37.20 -10.62 11.20
N GLY A 125 37.38 -9.30 11.37
CA GLY A 125 37.36 -8.35 10.26
C GLY A 125 38.43 -8.62 9.21
N LEU A 126 39.67 -8.88 9.63
CA LEU A 126 40.74 -9.30 8.73
C LEU A 126 40.43 -10.63 8.04
N GLY A 127 39.84 -11.59 8.75
CA GLY A 127 39.40 -12.87 8.18
C GLY A 127 38.35 -12.70 7.09
N VAL A 128 37.40 -11.79 7.25
CA VAL A 128 36.41 -11.48 6.20
C VAL A 128 37.07 -10.76 5.01
N ILE A 129 37.97 -9.82 5.27
CA ILE A 129 38.63 -9.02 4.21
C ILE A 129 39.59 -9.88 3.36
N THR A 130 40.33 -10.80 3.99
CA THR A 130 41.43 -11.54 3.33
C THR A 130 40.99 -12.84 2.67
N ASN A 131 39.87 -13.45 3.08
CA ASN A 131 39.48 -14.79 2.61
C ASN A 131 38.46 -14.80 1.45
N GLY A 132 38.45 -13.77 0.60
CA GLY A 132 37.68 -13.80 -0.66
C GLY A 132 36.16 -13.64 -0.50
N PHE A 133 35.67 -13.13 0.62
CA PHE A 133 34.26 -12.77 0.77
C PHE A 133 33.86 -11.66 -0.21
N PHE A 134 34.73 -10.65 -0.33
CA PHE A 134 34.57 -9.48 -1.19
C PHE A 134 35.70 -9.39 -2.22
N ASN A 135 35.44 -8.68 -3.32
CA ASN A 135 36.47 -8.34 -4.30
C ASN A 135 36.89 -6.88 -4.08
N PHE A 136 38.01 -6.68 -3.38
CA PHE A 136 38.60 -5.36 -3.14
C PHE A 136 39.70 -5.05 -4.17
N LEU A 137 39.38 -5.13 -5.47
CA LEU A 137 40.31 -4.68 -6.52
C LEU A 137 40.17 -3.17 -6.69
N ASP A 138 41.15 -2.43 -6.17
CA ASP A 138 41.41 -1.05 -6.55
C ASP A 138 42.20 -1.07 -7.87
N ASP A 139 41.77 -0.28 -8.85
CA ASP A 139 42.23 -0.26 -10.25
C ASP A 139 43.72 0.19 -10.41
N ASN A 140 44.48 0.28 -9.31
CA ASN A 140 45.79 0.93 -9.25
C ASN A 140 46.92 0.14 -8.56
N ALA A 141 46.78 -1.15 -8.27
CA ALA A 141 47.84 -1.93 -7.62
C ALA A 141 48.55 -2.91 -8.58
N VAL A 142 49.66 -2.47 -9.17
CA VAL A 142 50.58 -3.23 -10.04
C VAL A 142 51.47 -4.22 -9.27
N GLU A 143 51.26 -4.45 -7.97
CA GLU A 143 52.10 -5.35 -7.18
C GLU A 143 51.25 -6.31 -6.33
N LEU A 144 50.74 -7.37 -6.95
CA LEU A 144 50.20 -8.53 -6.23
C LEU A 144 50.87 -9.82 -6.73
N GLU A 145 52.20 -9.84 -6.77
CA GLU A 145 52.94 -11.11 -6.80
C GLU A 145 53.16 -11.57 -5.34
N GLN A 146 52.33 -12.52 -4.88
CA GLN A 146 52.67 -13.60 -3.90
C GLN A 146 51.49 -14.15 -3.07
N HIS A 147 50.25 -13.71 -3.28
CA HIS A 147 49.08 -14.39 -2.72
C HIS A 147 48.17 -14.92 -3.83
N THR A 148 48.33 -16.21 -4.13
CA THR A 148 47.40 -17.01 -4.92
C THR A 148 46.06 -17.13 -4.19
N SER A 149 45.22 -16.10 -4.27
CA SER A 149 43.84 -16.12 -3.79
C SER A 149 42.95 -15.52 -4.87
N PHE A 150 42.11 -16.37 -5.48
CA PHE A 150 41.11 -16.11 -6.52
C PHE A 150 41.39 -14.92 -7.45
N HIS A 151 41.91 -15.20 -8.66
CA HIS A 151 41.80 -14.27 -9.78
C HIS A 151 40.32 -13.91 -10.04
N GLY A 152 39.85 -12.80 -9.47
CA GLY A 152 38.70 -12.02 -9.92
C GLY A 152 37.32 -12.34 -9.32
N SER A 153 37.12 -13.46 -8.60
CA SER A 153 35.80 -13.88 -8.13
C SER A 153 35.65 -13.90 -6.61
N SER A 154 34.57 -13.32 -6.09
CA SER A 154 34.26 -13.27 -4.64
C SER A 154 33.07 -14.17 -4.26
N LEU A 155 32.95 -14.51 -2.96
CA LEU A 155 31.76 -15.21 -2.45
C LEU A 155 30.48 -14.46 -2.80
N VAL A 156 30.49 -13.13 -2.65
CA VAL A 156 29.37 -12.27 -3.02
C VAL A 156 28.93 -12.47 -4.47
N GLN A 157 29.87 -12.53 -5.42
CA GLN A 157 29.52 -12.77 -6.83
C GLN A 157 28.93 -14.17 -7.04
N GLY A 158 29.49 -15.19 -6.36
CA GLY A 158 28.96 -16.55 -6.40
C GLY A 158 27.55 -16.66 -5.81
N LEU A 159 27.28 -15.99 -4.68
CA LEU A 159 25.95 -15.90 -4.08
C LEU A 159 24.98 -15.14 -5.01
N PHE A 160 25.42 -14.05 -5.64
CA PHE A 160 24.57 -13.31 -6.58
C PHE A 160 24.17 -14.15 -7.79
N HIS A 161 25.11 -14.96 -8.29
CA HIS A 161 24.84 -15.94 -9.34
C HIS A 161 23.83 -17.00 -8.87
N LEU A 162 23.97 -17.51 -7.64
CA LEU A 162 22.98 -18.42 -7.06
C LEU A 162 21.59 -17.78 -6.92
N ARG A 163 21.52 -16.50 -6.56
CA ARG A 163 20.24 -15.80 -6.41
C ARG A 163 19.53 -15.60 -7.74
N SER A 164 20.27 -15.40 -8.83
CA SER A 164 19.73 -15.14 -10.17
C SER A 164 19.41 -16.40 -10.97
N GLN A 165 20.13 -17.51 -10.77
CA GLN A 165 19.97 -18.74 -11.54
C GLN A 165 19.50 -19.96 -10.73
N GLY A 166 19.47 -19.84 -9.40
CA GLY A 166 19.13 -20.92 -8.49
C GLY A 166 17.64 -21.22 -8.39
N ASN A 167 17.32 -22.42 -7.91
CA ASN A 167 15.99 -22.74 -7.41
C ASN A 167 15.68 -21.93 -6.13
N VAL A 168 14.45 -22.04 -5.61
CA VAL A 168 14.03 -21.31 -4.40
C VAL A 168 14.93 -21.66 -3.20
N ASP A 169 15.30 -22.93 -3.04
CA ASP A 169 16.14 -23.38 -1.92
C ASP A 169 17.54 -22.75 -1.94
N THR A 170 18.20 -22.75 -3.10
CA THR A 170 19.53 -22.14 -3.29
C THR A 170 19.47 -20.62 -3.16
N SER A 171 18.37 -19.99 -3.60
CA SER A 171 18.12 -18.57 -3.39
C SER A 171 17.95 -18.22 -1.91
N LEU A 172 17.23 -19.05 -1.14
CA LEU A 172 17.09 -18.92 0.31
C LEU A 172 18.45 -19.03 1.02
N CYS A 173 19.28 -19.99 0.61
CA CYS A 173 20.64 -20.13 1.15
C CYS A 173 21.50 -18.91 0.84
N SER A 174 21.38 -18.39 -0.39
CA SER A 174 22.13 -17.22 -0.84
C SER A 174 21.77 -15.96 -0.06
N ILE A 175 20.46 -15.65 0.06
CA ILE A 175 20.01 -14.43 0.74
C ILE A 175 20.31 -14.48 2.24
N SER A 176 20.19 -15.66 2.87
CA SER A 176 20.58 -15.85 4.28
C SER A 176 22.06 -15.52 4.49
N CYS A 177 22.92 -16.05 3.62
CA CYS A 177 24.36 -15.79 3.70
C CYS A 177 24.69 -14.31 3.44
N PHE A 178 24.03 -13.67 2.48
CA PHE A 178 24.19 -12.23 2.22
C PHE A 178 23.78 -11.39 3.43
N GLN A 179 22.62 -11.67 4.02
CA GLN A 179 22.14 -10.94 5.18
C GLN A 179 23.11 -11.06 6.36
N ARG A 180 23.61 -12.27 6.66
CA ARG A 180 24.56 -12.48 7.75
C ARG A 180 25.91 -11.85 7.50
N LEU A 181 26.38 -11.85 6.25
CA LEU A 181 27.63 -11.18 5.85
C LEU A 181 27.50 -9.65 6.02
N LEU A 182 26.37 -9.08 5.63
CA LEU A 182 26.09 -7.65 5.77
C LEU A 182 26.00 -7.24 7.24
N GLN A 183 25.23 -7.98 8.04
CA GLN A 183 25.09 -7.74 9.49
C GLN A 183 26.43 -7.77 10.20
N LEU A 184 27.23 -8.82 9.96
CA LEU A 184 28.56 -8.94 10.53
C LEU A 184 29.47 -7.77 10.13
N SER A 185 29.46 -7.38 8.85
CA SER A 185 30.26 -6.25 8.35
C SER A 185 29.89 -4.94 9.05
N CYS A 186 28.59 -4.67 9.20
CA CYS A 186 28.08 -3.51 9.95
C CYS A 186 28.46 -3.57 11.44
N SER A 187 28.35 -4.73 12.08
CA SER A 187 28.72 -4.90 13.49
C SER A 187 30.22 -4.69 13.71
N ILE A 188 31.08 -5.16 12.80
CA ILE A 188 32.52 -4.91 12.83
C ILE A 188 32.81 -3.41 12.69
N ASP A 189 32.24 -2.77 11.67
CA ASP A 189 32.41 -1.34 11.42
C ASP A 189 31.96 -0.52 12.64
N ARG A 190 30.82 -0.87 13.23
CA ARG A 190 30.27 -0.24 14.45
C ARG A 190 31.21 -0.39 15.64
N VAL A 191 31.68 -1.60 15.94
CA VAL A 191 32.58 -1.85 17.08
C VAL A 191 33.91 -1.11 16.91
N ILE A 192 34.45 -1.08 15.69
CA ILE A 192 35.73 -0.43 15.41
C ILE A 192 35.59 1.10 15.46
N GLN A 193 34.57 1.66 14.82
CA GLN A 193 34.27 3.09 14.89
C GLN A 193 34.07 3.55 16.35
N ASN A 194 33.31 2.80 17.14
CA ASN A 194 33.03 3.13 18.54
C ASN A 194 34.26 3.09 19.46
N ALA A 195 35.37 2.44 19.07
CA ALA A 195 36.62 2.47 19.83
C ALA A 195 37.64 3.50 19.31
N THR A 196 37.65 3.73 17.98
CA THR A 196 38.55 4.72 17.37
C THR A 196 38.29 6.15 17.86
N THR A 197 37.09 6.44 18.36
CA THR A 197 36.74 7.74 18.94
C THR A 197 37.51 8.08 20.23
N ASN A 198 38.08 7.11 20.95
CA ASN A 198 38.83 7.36 22.19
C ASN A 198 40.22 6.68 22.30
N CYS A 199 40.51 5.63 21.54
CA CYS A 199 41.76 4.86 21.68
C CYS A 199 42.54 4.74 20.37
N THR A 200 43.49 5.67 20.16
CA THR A 200 44.42 5.68 19.01
C THR A 200 45.59 4.68 19.14
N GLU A 201 45.70 3.95 20.24
CA GLU A 201 46.91 3.16 20.56
C GLU A 201 46.82 1.67 20.18
N HIS A 202 45.66 1.02 20.26
CA HIS A 202 45.55 -0.43 20.03
C HIS A 202 45.44 -0.87 18.56
N LEU A 203 45.05 0.02 17.65
CA LEU A 203 45.04 -0.27 16.20
C LEU A 203 46.41 -0.07 15.55
N LYS A 204 47.45 0.34 16.30
CA LYS A 204 48.77 0.62 15.71
C LYS A 204 49.48 -0.63 15.20
N GLU A 205 49.17 -1.82 15.71
CA GLU A 205 49.79 -3.08 15.26
C GLU A 205 49.13 -3.67 14.01
N SER A 206 47.91 -3.27 13.64
CA SER A 206 47.25 -3.67 12.37
C SER A 206 47.55 -2.74 11.20
N LYS A 207 48.38 -1.70 11.40
CA LYS A 207 48.71 -0.66 10.39
C LYS A 207 49.54 -1.16 9.20
N THR A 208 49.91 -2.43 9.15
CA THR A 208 50.81 -3.01 8.16
C THR A 208 50.04 -3.77 7.07
N GLY A 209 49.16 -3.09 6.31
CA GLY A 209 48.56 -3.67 5.11
C GLY A 209 47.30 -2.98 4.59
N ILE A 210 46.89 -3.30 3.35
CA ILE A 210 45.64 -2.82 2.73
C ILE A 210 44.43 -3.24 3.58
N ALA A 211 44.43 -4.48 4.09
CA ALA A 211 43.34 -5.01 4.92
C ALA A 211 43.12 -4.22 6.22
N GLY A 212 44.20 -3.75 6.85
CA GLY A 212 44.10 -2.89 8.03
C GLY A 212 43.47 -1.52 7.72
N ARG A 213 43.77 -0.94 6.55
CA ARG A 213 43.14 0.31 6.07
C ARG A 213 41.65 0.11 5.78
N ILE A 214 41.28 -1.02 5.17
CA ILE A 214 39.87 -1.36 4.91
C ILE A 214 39.10 -1.44 6.23
N LEU A 215 39.69 -2.11 7.22
CA LEU A 215 39.09 -2.27 8.53
C LEU A 215 38.92 -0.93 9.28
N GLU A 216 39.84 0.02 9.11
CA GLU A 216 39.78 1.34 9.74
C GLU A 216 38.70 2.25 9.13
N GLN A 217 38.53 2.24 7.80
CA GLN A 217 37.50 3.09 7.14
C GLN A 217 36.11 2.45 7.15
N GLY A 218 36.03 1.15 7.44
CA GLY A 218 34.82 0.36 7.45
C GLY A 218 34.65 -0.48 6.18
N ILE A 219 34.37 -1.77 6.37
CA ILE A 219 34.12 -2.77 5.33
C ILE A 219 32.95 -2.33 4.44
N CYS A 220 31.87 -1.81 5.03
CA CYS A 220 30.67 -1.40 4.31
C CYS A 220 30.93 -0.14 3.44
N ASN A 221 31.78 0.78 3.89
CA ASN A 221 32.13 1.97 3.12
C ASN A 221 32.92 1.61 1.86
N PHE A 222 33.89 0.70 1.98
CA PHE A 222 34.65 0.21 0.83
C PHE A 222 33.80 -0.57 -0.17
N TRP A 223 32.79 -1.31 0.31
CA TRP A 223 31.92 -2.11 -0.53
C TRP A 223 30.66 -1.37 -1.02
N ARG A 224 30.54 -0.07 -0.73
CA ARG A 224 29.34 0.75 -1.01
C ARG A 224 28.87 0.70 -2.46
N ASN A 225 29.78 0.75 -3.44
CA ASN A 225 29.42 0.70 -4.86
C ASN A 225 28.82 -0.66 -5.25
N ASN A 226 29.43 -1.75 -4.80
CA ASN A 226 28.91 -3.09 -5.05
C ASN A 226 27.58 -3.36 -4.30
N LEU A 227 27.42 -2.79 -3.10
CA LEU A 227 26.15 -2.81 -2.36
C LEU A 227 25.05 -2.07 -3.15
N LEU A 228 25.41 -0.96 -3.79
CA LEU A 228 24.50 -0.20 -4.64
C LEU A 228 24.13 -0.98 -5.91
N ASP A 229 25.09 -1.63 -6.56
CA ASP A 229 24.85 -2.50 -7.73
C ASP A 229 23.93 -3.67 -7.35
N MET A 230 24.19 -4.28 -6.18
CA MET A 230 23.36 -5.34 -5.64
C MET A 230 21.93 -4.86 -5.37
N LEU A 231 21.76 -3.72 -4.69
CA LEU A 231 20.46 -3.11 -4.45
C LEU A 231 19.72 -2.91 -5.78
N THR A 232 20.38 -2.30 -6.76
CA THR A 232 19.80 -1.98 -8.08
C THR A 232 19.33 -3.24 -8.81
N SER A 233 20.04 -4.36 -8.66
CA SER A 233 19.62 -5.63 -9.24
C SER A 233 18.45 -6.32 -8.50
N LEU A 234 18.31 -6.09 -7.19
CA LEU A 234 17.28 -6.71 -6.35
C LEU A 234 15.94 -5.94 -6.38
N LEU A 235 15.95 -4.62 -6.62
CA LEU A 235 14.74 -3.79 -6.67
C LEU A 235 13.69 -4.30 -7.68
N PRO A 236 14.05 -4.66 -8.93
CA PRO A 236 13.09 -5.24 -9.88
C PRO A 236 12.53 -6.58 -9.39
N MET A 237 13.32 -7.37 -8.65
CA MET A 237 12.89 -8.67 -8.15
C MET A 237 11.76 -8.50 -7.11
N ILE A 238 11.93 -7.61 -6.13
CA ILE A 238 10.88 -7.31 -5.13
C ILE A 238 9.61 -6.77 -5.81
N SER A 239 9.79 -5.89 -6.80
CA SER A 239 8.68 -5.33 -7.58
C SER A 239 7.91 -6.39 -8.36
N SER A 240 8.55 -7.51 -8.73
CA SER A 240 7.87 -8.66 -9.35
C SER A 240 7.29 -9.65 -8.33
N GLN A 241 7.89 -9.78 -7.15
CA GLN A 241 7.51 -10.78 -6.16
C GLN A 241 6.22 -10.41 -5.41
N TRP A 242 5.98 -9.13 -5.15
CA TRP A 242 4.79 -8.73 -4.41
C TRP A 242 3.49 -9.08 -5.16
N SER A 243 3.51 -9.26 -6.49
CA SER A 243 2.31 -9.69 -7.23
C SER A 243 1.86 -11.10 -6.82
N ILE A 244 2.74 -11.91 -6.23
CA ILE A 244 2.41 -13.23 -5.64
C ILE A 244 1.39 -13.06 -4.49
N LEU A 245 1.45 -11.94 -3.74
CA LEU A 245 0.46 -11.62 -2.69
C LEU A 245 -0.96 -11.48 -3.23
N GLN A 246 -1.14 -11.06 -4.49
CA GLN A 246 -2.48 -10.86 -5.06
C GLN A 246 -3.27 -12.17 -5.14
N ASN A 247 -2.57 -13.30 -5.15
CA ASN A 247 -3.19 -14.63 -5.20
C ASN A 247 -3.56 -15.16 -3.80
N ILE A 248 -3.11 -14.52 -2.73
CA ILE A 248 -3.40 -14.90 -1.36
C ILE A 248 -4.60 -14.08 -0.90
N GLU A 249 -5.70 -14.77 -0.59
CA GLU A 249 -6.87 -14.10 -0.02
C GLU A 249 -6.51 -13.52 1.37
N MET A 250 -6.76 -12.23 1.51
CA MET A 250 -6.47 -11.45 2.71
C MET A 250 -7.77 -10.99 3.34
N PHE A 251 -7.83 -11.04 4.66
CA PHE A 251 -8.92 -10.39 5.38
C PHE A 251 -8.89 -8.88 5.15
N GLY A 252 -10.07 -8.24 5.14
CA GLY A 252 -10.18 -6.79 4.96
C GLY A 252 -9.45 -5.95 6.03
N ARG A 253 -9.08 -6.56 7.17
CA ARG A 253 -8.29 -5.92 8.23
C ARG A 253 -6.77 -6.19 8.15
N GLY A 254 -6.31 -6.92 7.13
CA GLY A 254 -4.96 -7.48 7.07
C GLY A 254 -4.94 -8.95 7.50
N GLY A 255 -3.81 -9.63 7.25
CA GLY A 255 -3.61 -11.06 7.51
C GLY A 255 -4.25 -12.01 6.47
N PRO A 256 -3.66 -13.22 6.26
CA PRO A 256 -4.20 -14.20 5.34
C PRO A 256 -5.49 -14.81 5.89
N ALA A 257 -6.45 -15.12 5.02
CA ALA A 257 -7.66 -15.84 5.40
C ALA A 257 -7.31 -17.22 6.03
N PRO A 258 -8.14 -17.76 6.95
CA PRO A 258 -7.82 -18.98 7.67
C PRO A 258 -7.72 -20.13 6.66
N GLY A 259 -6.69 -20.96 6.77
CA GLY A 259 -6.40 -22.04 5.81
C GLY A 259 -5.64 -21.61 4.55
N VAL A 260 -5.76 -20.35 4.11
CA VAL A 260 -5.00 -19.80 2.97
C VAL A 260 -3.53 -19.57 3.32
N GLY A 261 -3.22 -19.35 4.61
CA GLY A 261 -1.85 -19.32 5.11
C GLY A 261 -1.03 -20.56 4.69
N PHE A 262 -1.63 -21.75 4.70
CA PHE A 262 -1.00 -23.00 4.27
C PHE A 262 -1.07 -23.26 2.76
N GLY A 263 -1.78 -22.44 1.99
CA GLY A 263 -1.85 -22.53 0.53
C GLY A 263 -3.03 -23.29 -0.03
N TRP A 264 -4.08 -23.46 0.76
CA TRP A 264 -5.31 -24.08 0.25
C TRP A 264 -5.95 -23.13 -0.77
N GLY A 265 -5.98 -23.55 -2.04
CA GLY A 265 -6.64 -22.83 -3.13
C GLY A 265 -5.81 -21.78 -3.88
N ALA A 266 -4.57 -21.48 -3.47
CA ALA A 266 -3.73 -20.48 -4.13
C ALA A 266 -2.71 -21.11 -5.10
N TYR A 267 -2.70 -20.65 -6.36
CA TYR A 267 -1.66 -21.00 -7.33
C TYR A 267 -0.31 -20.40 -6.88
N GLY A 268 0.60 -21.25 -6.39
CA GLY A 268 1.92 -20.85 -5.87
C GLY A 268 2.14 -21.14 -4.38
N GLY A 269 1.15 -21.72 -3.72
CA GLY A 269 1.17 -21.99 -2.28
C GLY A 269 0.66 -20.81 -1.46
N GLY A 270 0.64 -20.98 -0.14
CA GLY A 270 0.12 -19.96 0.77
C GLY A 270 1.17 -18.97 1.20
N PHE A 271 0.81 -18.18 2.21
CA PHE A 271 1.72 -17.30 2.92
C PHE A 271 2.98 -18.04 3.44
N TRP A 272 2.86 -19.33 3.77
CA TRP A 272 3.98 -20.18 4.22
C TRP A 272 4.76 -20.86 3.08
N SER A 273 4.49 -20.52 1.82
CA SER A 273 5.26 -21.09 0.70
C SER A 273 6.72 -20.62 0.74
N LEU A 274 7.64 -21.45 0.23
CA LEU A 274 9.06 -21.09 0.12
C LEU A 274 9.27 -19.84 -0.73
N ASN A 275 8.42 -19.64 -1.75
CA ASN A 275 8.43 -18.43 -2.58
C ASN A 275 8.15 -17.18 -1.74
N PHE A 276 7.14 -17.25 -0.88
CA PHE A 276 6.77 -16.13 -0.02
C PHE A 276 7.86 -15.84 1.02
N LEU A 277 8.39 -16.89 1.64
CA LEU A 277 9.51 -16.77 2.59
C LEU A 277 10.74 -16.13 1.93
N LEU A 278 11.10 -16.55 0.72
CA LEU A 278 12.20 -15.95 -0.04
C LEU A 278 11.95 -14.45 -0.25
N ALA A 279 10.74 -14.11 -0.66
CA ALA A 279 10.33 -12.76 -0.91
C ALA A 279 10.37 -11.88 0.35
N GLN A 280 10.00 -12.43 1.51
CA GLN A 280 10.16 -11.77 2.81
C GLN A 280 11.62 -11.52 3.16
N LEU A 281 12.50 -12.51 2.96
CA LEU A 281 13.93 -12.35 3.24
C LEU A 281 14.59 -11.34 2.30
N ASP A 282 14.26 -11.36 1.02
CA ASP A 282 14.71 -10.36 0.04
C ASP A 282 14.26 -8.96 0.47
N SER A 283 13.00 -8.82 0.89
CA SER A 283 12.43 -7.53 1.32
C SER A 283 13.13 -6.97 2.56
N HIS A 284 13.42 -7.83 3.55
CA HIS A 284 14.16 -7.46 4.74
C HIS A 284 15.59 -7.05 4.37
N PHE A 285 16.26 -7.82 3.51
CA PHE A 285 17.62 -7.54 3.08
C PHE A 285 17.73 -6.22 2.33
N VAL A 286 16.79 -5.92 1.42
CA VAL A 286 16.76 -4.65 0.68
C VAL A 286 16.55 -3.46 1.61
N LEU A 287 15.70 -3.56 2.64
CA LEU A 287 15.57 -2.50 3.63
C LEU A 287 16.86 -2.24 4.40
N GLU A 288 17.58 -3.30 4.80
CA GLU A 288 18.88 -3.15 5.46
C GLU A 288 19.91 -2.49 4.52
N LEU A 289 19.97 -2.91 3.25
CA LEU A 289 20.81 -2.24 2.24
C LEU A 289 20.47 -0.76 2.09
N MET A 290 19.18 -0.42 1.98
CA MET A 290 18.74 0.97 1.88
C MET A 290 19.15 1.79 3.11
N LYS A 291 19.03 1.23 4.31
CA LYS A 291 19.43 1.89 5.56
C LYS A 291 20.93 2.18 5.59
N ILE A 292 21.75 1.19 5.21
CA ILE A 292 23.22 1.31 5.19
C ILE A 292 23.68 2.30 4.11
N LEU A 293 23.06 2.26 2.93
CA LEU A 293 23.40 3.18 1.85
C LEU A 293 22.91 4.61 2.15
N SER A 294 21.91 4.77 3.01
CA SER A 294 21.35 6.06 3.41
C SER A 294 22.00 6.64 4.67
N THR A 295 23.33 6.52 4.84
CA THR A 295 24.10 7.23 5.87
C THR A 295 23.95 8.75 5.72
N GLY A 296 22.84 9.27 6.24
CA GLY A 296 22.31 10.59 5.99
C GLY A 296 20.84 10.52 5.56
N PRO A 297 19.90 11.20 6.25
CA PRO A 297 18.48 11.25 5.87
C PRO A 297 18.19 11.77 4.44
N GLU A 298 19.20 12.35 3.79
CA GLU A 298 19.17 12.83 2.40
C GLU A 298 19.63 11.75 1.38
N GLY A 299 20.15 10.61 1.82
CA GLY A 299 20.82 9.61 0.97
C GLY A 299 19.90 8.90 -0.03
N LEU A 300 18.59 8.79 0.28
CA LEU A 300 17.62 8.24 -0.68
C LEU A 300 17.44 9.15 -1.90
N VAL A 301 17.61 10.46 -1.72
CA VAL A 301 17.42 11.53 -2.71
C VAL A 301 18.77 12.18 -2.99
N THR A 302 19.75 11.41 -3.47
CA THR A 302 21.01 11.98 -3.94
C THR A 302 20.78 12.66 -5.29
N VAL A 303 20.39 13.93 -5.24
CA VAL A 303 20.64 14.86 -6.36
C VAL A 303 22.15 15.05 -6.37
N ASN A 304 22.86 14.38 -7.28
CA ASN A 304 24.30 14.57 -7.49
C ASN A 304 24.60 16.06 -7.76
N LYS A 305 24.85 16.83 -6.70
CA LYS A 305 25.24 18.26 -6.77
C LYS A 305 26.72 18.49 -6.47
N SER A 306 27.52 17.44 -6.27
CA SER A 306 28.92 17.61 -5.90
C SER A 306 29.86 16.57 -6.51
N VAL A 307 29.96 16.53 -7.84
CA VAL A 307 31.23 16.29 -8.55
C VAL A 307 31.18 17.19 -9.78
N ASN A 308 32.17 18.07 -9.92
CA ASN A 308 32.36 19.10 -10.94
C ASN A 308 31.47 19.01 -12.20
N PRO A 309 30.67 20.05 -12.53
CA PRO A 309 29.87 20.11 -13.75
C PRO A 309 30.77 20.46 -14.93
N ILE A 310 31.58 19.52 -15.39
CA ILE A 310 32.31 19.64 -16.64
C ILE A 310 32.25 18.27 -17.29
N VAL A 311 31.45 18.14 -18.36
CA VAL A 311 31.28 16.94 -19.20
C VAL A 311 30.30 15.88 -18.68
N GLN A 312 28.99 16.15 -18.74
CA GLN A 312 27.93 15.19 -19.11
C GLN A 312 26.57 15.89 -19.04
N GLU A 313 26.35 16.80 -20.00
CA GLU A 313 25.04 17.40 -20.25
C GLU A 313 24.15 16.37 -20.97
N GLY A 314 23.04 15.95 -20.36
CA GLY A 314 21.97 15.25 -21.08
C GLY A 314 21.11 14.25 -20.29
N ASN A 315 21.71 13.26 -19.61
CA ASN A 315 20.97 12.03 -19.24
C ASN A 315 20.88 11.69 -17.74
N ASN A 316 21.66 12.34 -16.86
CA ASN A 316 21.81 11.84 -15.48
C ASN A 316 20.67 12.25 -14.51
N VAL A 317 19.81 13.21 -14.88
CA VAL A 317 18.76 13.72 -13.98
C VAL A 317 17.52 12.82 -14.00
N THR A 318 17.13 12.30 -15.17
CA THR A 318 15.99 11.38 -15.33
C THR A 318 16.21 10.06 -14.60
N ASP A 319 17.45 9.57 -14.61
CA ASP A 319 17.81 8.30 -13.97
C ASP A 319 17.70 8.40 -12.45
N SER A 320 18.07 9.54 -11.85
CA SER A 320 17.95 9.76 -10.39
C SER A 320 16.50 9.73 -9.90
N VAL A 321 15.58 10.36 -10.64
CA VAL A 321 14.14 10.38 -10.29
C VAL A 321 13.55 8.97 -10.44
N ALA A 322 13.88 8.26 -11.51
CA ALA A 322 13.43 6.89 -11.74
C ALA A 322 13.91 5.93 -10.64
N ILE A 323 15.20 6.00 -10.27
CA ILE A 323 15.78 5.19 -9.18
C ILE A 323 15.09 5.50 -7.85
N THR A 324 14.83 6.78 -7.56
CA THR A 324 14.17 7.17 -6.30
C THR A 324 12.73 6.67 -6.24
N SER A 325 11.98 6.76 -7.36
CA SER A 325 10.63 6.20 -7.48
C SER A 325 10.61 4.68 -7.29
N GLU A 326 11.57 3.97 -7.90
CA GLU A 326 11.71 2.51 -7.75
C GLU A 326 12.02 2.12 -6.31
N ARG A 327 12.88 2.87 -5.61
CA ARG A 327 13.17 2.67 -4.19
C ARG A 327 11.91 2.85 -3.33
N ILE A 328 11.16 3.94 -3.52
CA ILE A 328 9.91 4.17 -2.77
C ILE A 328 8.91 3.04 -3.03
N SER A 329 8.74 2.65 -4.30
CA SER A 329 7.87 1.53 -4.70
C SER A 329 8.30 0.22 -4.03
N SER A 330 9.60 -0.05 -3.97
CA SER A 330 10.15 -1.25 -3.34
C SER A 330 9.94 -1.26 -1.83
N VAL A 331 10.08 -0.13 -1.14
CA VAL A 331 9.78 -0.03 0.30
C VAL A 331 8.29 -0.25 0.56
N LEU A 332 7.41 0.31 -0.28
CA LEU A 332 5.97 0.01 -0.22
C LEU A 332 5.67 -1.47 -0.45
N SER A 333 6.35 -2.11 -1.41
CA SER A 333 6.23 -3.56 -1.65
C SER A 333 6.70 -4.37 -0.44
N VAL A 334 7.80 -3.97 0.21
CA VAL A 334 8.26 -4.61 1.46
C VAL A 334 7.19 -4.53 2.55
N SER A 335 6.52 -3.37 2.69
CA SER A 335 5.43 -3.23 3.66
C SER A 335 4.24 -4.19 3.41
N LEU A 336 4.01 -4.59 2.16
CA LEU A 336 2.99 -5.58 1.82
C LEU A 336 3.44 -7.03 2.04
N MET A 337 4.74 -7.29 2.02
CA MET A 337 5.30 -8.65 2.16
C MET A 337 5.63 -9.00 3.61
N ALA A 338 5.84 -7.98 4.45
CA ALA A 338 6.17 -8.13 5.86
C ALA A 338 5.17 -9.03 6.59
N GLY A 339 5.67 -10.08 7.23
CA GLY A 339 4.86 -11.08 7.92
C GLY A 339 4.71 -10.91 9.42
N PRO A 340 3.94 -11.80 10.07
CA PRO A 340 3.93 -11.92 11.52
C PRO A 340 5.37 -12.13 12.05
N GLY A 341 5.81 -11.27 12.96
CA GLY A 341 7.14 -11.20 13.56
C GLY A 341 8.04 -10.11 12.97
N GLN A 342 7.64 -9.49 11.86
CA GLN A 342 8.44 -8.48 11.14
C GLN A 342 7.98 -7.03 11.41
N ILE A 343 7.33 -6.80 12.56
CA ILE A 343 6.89 -5.45 12.97
C ILE A 343 8.05 -4.46 12.96
N SER A 344 9.21 -4.84 13.50
CA SER A 344 10.41 -3.98 13.52
C SER A 344 10.93 -3.65 12.11
N THR A 345 10.74 -4.55 11.15
CA THR A 345 11.08 -4.34 9.74
C THR A 345 10.15 -3.30 9.12
N LEU A 346 8.86 -3.37 9.47
CA LEU A 346 7.84 -2.44 9.01
C LEU A 346 8.01 -1.06 9.65
N GLU A 347 8.42 -0.98 10.92
CA GLU A 347 8.79 0.28 11.57
C GLU A 347 9.93 0.99 10.84
N LYS A 348 10.98 0.25 10.46
CA LYS A 348 12.08 0.77 9.64
C LYS A 348 11.60 1.22 8.26
N ALA A 349 10.71 0.47 7.64
CA ALA A 349 10.12 0.84 6.35
C ALA A 349 9.33 2.16 6.45
N PHE A 350 8.56 2.35 7.52
CA PHE A 350 7.82 3.58 7.78
C PHE A 350 8.74 4.78 8.04
N ASP A 351 9.84 4.59 8.78
CA ASP A 351 10.85 5.63 8.97
C ASP A 351 11.45 6.11 7.65
N ILE A 352 11.64 5.18 6.69
CA ILE A 352 12.13 5.51 5.34
C ILE A 352 11.03 6.22 4.53
N LEU A 353 9.82 5.66 4.46
CA LEU A 353 8.73 6.18 3.60
C LEU A 353 8.27 7.56 4.01
N PHE A 354 8.15 7.82 5.30
CA PHE A 354 7.60 9.07 5.82
C PHE A 354 8.69 10.08 6.17
N HIS A 355 9.94 9.84 5.75
CA HIS A 355 11.01 10.78 5.96
C HIS A 355 10.75 12.10 5.19
N PRO A 356 11.03 13.29 5.77
CA PRO A 356 10.80 14.58 5.10
C PRO A 356 11.42 14.70 3.70
N SER A 357 12.58 14.09 3.45
CA SER A 357 13.22 14.09 2.12
C SER A 357 12.39 13.36 1.06
N VAL A 358 11.71 12.27 1.42
CA VAL A 358 10.78 11.57 0.54
C VAL A 358 9.57 12.45 0.24
N LEU A 359 9.00 13.11 1.26
CA LEU A 359 7.87 14.03 1.06
C LEU A 359 8.21 15.21 0.13
N LYS A 360 9.43 15.76 0.23
CA LYS A 360 9.94 16.78 -0.70
C LYS A 360 10.04 16.25 -2.13
N PHE A 361 10.57 15.03 -2.30
CA PHE A 361 10.67 14.38 -3.60
C PHE A 361 9.29 14.10 -4.22
N LEU A 362 8.31 13.70 -3.40
CA LEU A 362 6.94 13.51 -3.85
C LEU A 362 6.33 14.83 -4.33
N LYS A 363 6.55 15.94 -3.62
CA LYS A 363 6.14 17.27 -4.09
C LYS A 363 6.75 17.61 -5.44
N SER A 364 8.07 17.48 -5.60
CA SER A 364 8.72 17.79 -6.88
C SER A 364 8.18 16.91 -8.00
N SER A 365 7.91 15.64 -7.71
CA SER A 365 7.33 14.71 -8.68
C SER A 365 5.91 15.12 -9.09
N VAL A 366 5.08 15.64 -8.18
CA VAL A 366 3.76 16.17 -8.55
C VAL A 366 3.89 17.37 -9.48
N LEU A 367 4.83 18.28 -9.21
CA LEU A 367 5.08 19.48 -10.02
C LEU A 367 5.66 19.15 -11.40
N ASP A 368 6.54 18.15 -11.49
CA ASP A 368 7.17 17.72 -12.74
C ASP A 368 6.29 16.76 -13.55
N SER A 369 5.29 16.14 -12.92
CA SER A 369 4.49 15.12 -13.56
C SER A 369 3.70 15.67 -14.75
N HIS A 370 3.75 14.95 -15.88
CA HIS A 370 2.78 15.08 -16.97
C HIS A 370 1.44 14.44 -16.62
N MET A 371 1.03 14.51 -15.34
CA MET A 371 -0.34 14.19 -15.00
C MET A 371 -1.23 15.04 -15.90
N LYS A 372 -2.23 14.42 -16.55
CA LYS A 372 -3.19 15.10 -17.43
C LYS A 372 -4.14 15.99 -16.62
N LEU A 373 -3.59 16.73 -15.67
CA LEU A 373 -4.28 17.66 -14.79
C LEU A 373 -4.23 19.03 -15.45
N ALA A 374 -5.39 19.67 -15.56
CA ALA A 374 -5.52 20.97 -16.20
C ALA A 374 -4.92 22.11 -15.36
N LYS A 375 -4.68 21.88 -14.06
CA LYS A 375 -4.26 22.91 -13.10
C LYS A 375 -2.81 22.71 -12.67
N ALA A 376 -2.00 23.76 -12.78
CA ALA A 376 -0.67 23.81 -12.18
C ALA A 376 -0.80 24.01 -10.67
N PHE A 377 0.00 23.27 -9.89
CA PHE A 377 0.06 23.42 -8.44
C PHE A 377 1.14 24.43 -8.06
N GLU A 378 0.78 25.45 -7.27
CA GLU A 378 1.72 26.35 -6.62
C GLU A 378 1.64 26.09 -5.11
N TRP A 379 2.49 25.18 -4.62
CA TRP A 379 2.53 24.86 -3.20
C TRP A 379 3.78 25.44 -2.56
N ASP A 380 3.61 26.37 -1.63
CA ASP A 380 4.64 26.72 -0.66
C ASP A 380 4.45 25.81 0.55
N ILE A 381 5.38 24.87 0.75
CA ILE A 381 5.41 23.96 1.89
C ILE A 381 6.70 24.25 2.64
N THR A 382 6.58 24.63 3.92
CA THR A 382 7.74 24.94 4.76
C THR A 382 8.40 23.66 5.28
N GLU A 383 9.65 23.77 5.74
CA GLU A 383 10.36 22.64 6.36
C GLU A 383 9.63 22.09 7.59
N ASP A 384 9.03 22.98 8.40
CA ASP A 384 8.26 22.62 9.58
C ASP A 384 6.99 21.81 9.22
N GLU A 385 6.34 22.14 8.11
CA GLU A 385 5.18 21.38 7.61
C GLU A 385 5.58 19.95 7.18
N TYR A 386 6.74 19.77 6.54
CA TYR A 386 7.22 18.42 6.21
C TYR A 386 7.53 17.58 7.44
N LEU A 387 8.14 18.19 8.46
CA LEU A 387 8.40 17.52 9.74
C LEU A 387 7.09 17.13 10.43
N HIS A 388 6.09 18.02 10.38
CA HIS A 388 4.77 17.75 10.91
C HIS A 388 4.08 16.60 10.17
N PHE A 389 4.01 16.64 8.84
CA PHE A 389 3.44 15.54 8.04
C PHE A 389 4.17 14.22 8.28
N SER A 390 5.50 14.25 8.35
CA SER A 390 6.32 13.07 8.67
C SER A 390 5.92 12.45 10.02
N SER A 391 5.81 13.28 11.07
CA SER A 391 5.46 12.83 12.41
C SER A 391 4.02 12.29 12.46
N VAL A 392 3.07 12.98 11.84
CA VAL A 392 1.65 12.64 11.85
C VAL A 392 1.41 11.33 11.09
N LEU A 393 1.98 11.17 9.89
CA LEU A 393 1.87 9.93 9.11
C LEU A 393 2.51 8.75 9.86
N ASN A 394 3.73 8.91 10.36
CA ASN A 394 4.41 7.86 11.13
C ASN A 394 3.57 7.40 12.33
N SER A 395 3.06 8.36 13.12
CA SER A 395 2.26 8.06 14.30
C SER A 395 0.94 7.36 13.94
N HIS A 396 0.27 7.81 12.88
CA HIS A 396 -0.96 7.19 12.38
C HIS A 396 -0.73 5.76 11.92
N PHE A 397 0.21 5.51 11.02
CA PHE A 397 0.40 4.16 10.48
C PHE A 397 0.88 3.16 11.54
N ARG A 398 1.75 3.59 12.46
CA ARG A 398 2.16 2.76 13.60
C ARG A 398 1.00 2.44 14.53
N SER A 399 0.24 3.45 14.95
CA SER A 399 -0.89 3.25 15.86
C SER A 399 -2.02 2.42 15.24
N ARG A 400 -2.30 2.63 13.94
CA ARG A 400 -3.36 1.95 13.21
C ARG A 400 -3.03 0.49 12.93
N TRP A 401 -1.82 0.23 12.42
CA TRP A 401 -1.46 -1.08 11.87
C TRP A 401 -0.59 -1.91 12.81
N LEU A 402 0.34 -1.31 13.54
CA LEU A 402 1.33 -2.06 14.35
C LEU A 402 0.90 -2.27 15.80
N VAL A 403 0.14 -1.35 16.40
CA VAL A 403 -0.21 -1.44 17.84
C VAL A 403 -1.28 -2.49 18.11
N ILE A 404 -0.97 -3.48 18.96
CA ILE A 404 -1.95 -4.48 19.46
C ILE A 404 -3.14 -3.73 20.09
N LYS A 405 -4.35 -3.96 19.55
CA LYS A 405 -5.58 -3.32 20.07
C LYS A 405 -5.92 -3.98 21.40
N LYS A 406 -5.62 -3.32 22.51
CA LYS A 406 -6.16 -3.72 23.82
C LYS A 406 -7.66 -3.45 23.82
N LYS A 407 -8.48 -4.46 24.11
CA LYS A 407 -9.91 -4.25 24.38
C LYS A 407 -10.03 -3.51 25.72
N HIS A 408 -10.65 -2.33 25.72
CA HIS A 408 -11.09 -1.73 26.97
C HIS A 408 -12.13 -2.65 27.61
N SER A 409 -11.93 -3.01 28.87
CA SER A 409 -12.99 -3.60 29.69
C SER A 409 -14.14 -2.60 29.77
N ASP A 410 -15.36 -3.06 29.49
CA ASP A 410 -16.60 -2.31 29.74
C ASP A 410 -16.79 -2.15 31.25
N GLU A 411 -16.07 -1.23 31.88
CA GLU A 411 -16.23 -0.90 33.31
C GLU A 411 -17.31 0.17 33.57
N PHE A 412 -18.06 0.60 32.55
CA PHE A 412 -19.04 1.70 32.66
C PHE A 412 -20.53 1.32 32.61
N THR A 413 -20.91 0.04 32.59
CA THR A 413 -22.34 -0.37 32.51
C THR A 413 -22.78 -1.28 33.65
N ARG A 414 -22.45 -0.91 34.89
CA ARG A 414 -22.99 -1.56 36.09
C ARG A 414 -23.73 -0.55 36.95
N ASN A 415 -24.84 0.00 36.43
CA ASN A 415 -25.92 0.62 37.18
C ASN A 415 -27.01 1.06 36.19
N ASN A 416 -28.01 0.20 35.94
CA ASN A 416 -29.42 0.57 35.85
C ASN A 416 -30.26 -0.63 35.39
N ASN A 417 -31.08 -1.11 36.33
CA ASN A 417 -32.17 -2.05 36.09
C ASN A 417 -33.21 -1.43 35.15
N GLY A 418 -33.67 -2.16 34.13
CA GLY A 418 -34.90 -1.80 33.42
C GLY A 418 -35.07 -2.36 32.02
N THR A 419 -35.76 -3.50 31.93
CA THR A 419 -36.73 -3.88 30.87
C THR A 419 -36.30 -3.98 29.39
N ASN A 420 -36.07 -5.23 28.97
CA ASN A 420 -36.61 -5.92 27.79
C ASN A 420 -36.80 -5.15 26.47
N VAL A 421 -35.88 -5.37 25.51
CA VAL A 421 -36.21 -5.65 24.09
C VAL A 421 -35.11 -6.57 23.51
N PRO A 422 -35.42 -7.73 22.90
CA PRO A 422 -34.41 -8.53 22.22
C PRO A 422 -34.20 -7.95 20.81
N LYS A 423 -33.01 -7.43 20.52
CA LYS A 423 -32.61 -7.12 19.14
C LYS A 423 -31.44 -8.03 18.74
N ILE A 424 -31.79 -8.91 17.81
CA ILE A 424 -31.01 -9.79 16.94
C ILE A 424 -29.57 -9.29 16.74
N PRO A 425 -28.53 -10.09 17.07
CA PRO A 425 -27.17 -9.79 16.64
C PRO A 425 -26.99 -10.36 15.23
N GLU A 426 -26.94 -9.50 14.22
CA GLU A 426 -26.32 -9.83 12.93
C GLU A 426 -24.80 -9.87 13.13
N THR A 427 -24.31 -10.95 13.73
CA THR A 427 -22.90 -11.29 13.78
C THR A 427 -22.55 -12.13 12.56
N LEU A 428 -21.70 -11.60 11.68
CA LEU A 428 -20.89 -12.46 10.83
C LEU A 428 -19.77 -13.05 11.68
N GLU A 429 -19.76 -14.37 11.75
CA GLU A 429 -18.79 -15.23 12.42
C GLU A 429 -17.42 -15.14 11.73
N THR A 430 -16.35 -14.83 12.48
CA THR A 430 -15.06 -15.53 12.40
C THR A 430 -14.13 -15.14 13.56
N ILE A 431 -13.67 -16.18 14.27
CA ILE A 431 -12.82 -16.31 15.46
C ILE A 431 -13.03 -15.29 16.60
N GLN A 432 -13.89 -15.70 17.52
CA GLN A 432 -13.96 -15.21 18.90
C GLN A 432 -12.73 -15.77 19.64
N GLU A 433 -11.70 -14.96 19.91
CA GLU A 433 -10.60 -15.38 20.78
C GLU A 433 -10.82 -14.96 22.23
N GLU A 434 -10.58 -15.93 23.10
CA GLU A 434 -11.01 -16.03 24.48
C GLU A 434 -10.33 -15.02 25.42
N THR A 435 -11.01 -14.77 26.52
CA THR A 435 -10.57 -13.91 27.62
C THR A 435 -9.73 -14.74 28.58
N GLU A 436 -8.43 -14.48 28.69
CA GLU A 436 -7.65 -14.89 29.86
C GLU A 436 -6.94 -13.69 30.48
N LEU A 437 -7.29 -13.46 31.75
CA LEU A 437 -6.66 -12.54 32.67
C LEU A 437 -5.21 -12.98 32.92
N ALA A 438 -4.25 -12.09 32.67
CA ALA A 438 -2.98 -12.11 33.39
C ALA A 438 -2.47 -10.68 33.57
N GLU A 439 -2.54 -10.23 34.81
CA GLU A 439 -1.83 -9.06 35.32
C GLU A 439 -0.31 -9.28 35.21
N ALA A 440 0.41 -8.15 35.20
CA ALA A 440 1.84 -7.98 35.47
C ALA A 440 2.82 -7.93 34.27
N VAL A 441 3.31 -6.70 34.04
CA VAL A 441 4.70 -6.31 33.75
C VAL A 441 5.33 -6.77 32.43
N ASN A 442 5.69 -5.77 31.61
CA ASN A 442 6.54 -5.82 30.40
C ASN A 442 7.62 -6.92 30.43
N PRO A 443 7.69 -7.74 29.37
CA PRO A 443 8.76 -7.64 28.37
C PRO A 443 8.24 -7.72 26.92
N PRO A 444 9.04 -7.33 25.90
CA PRO A 444 8.64 -7.43 24.50
C PRO A 444 8.74 -8.91 24.07
N CYS A 445 7.74 -9.70 24.44
CA CYS A 445 7.68 -11.10 24.03
C CYS A 445 6.91 -11.18 22.71
N SER A 446 7.68 -11.28 21.62
CA SER A 446 7.29 -11.63 20.26
C SER A 446 6.66 -13.04 20.22
N VAL A 447 5.50 -13.24 20.83
CA VAL A 447 4.82 -14.52 20.69
C VAL A 447 4.11 -14.47 19.37
N LEU A 448 4.67 -15.18 18.39
CA LEU A 448 4.07 -15.44 17.08
C LEU A 448 2.57 -15.74 17.26
N ALA A 449 2.18 -16.50 18.28
CA ALA A 449 0.78 -16.75 18.63
C ALA A 449 -0.09 -15.49 18.83
N VAL A 450 0.42 -14.42 19.47
CA VAL A 450 -0.33 -13.17 19.66
C VAL A 450 -0.45 -12.41 18.34
N GLU A 451 0.61 -12.33 17.54
CA GLU A 451 0.50 -11.69 16.22
C GLU A 451 -0.37 -12.49 15.24
N TRP A 452 -0.34 -13.82 15.36
CA TRP A 452 -1.21 -14.74 14.62
C TRP A 452 -2.66 -14.66 15.07
N ALA A 453 -2.92 -14.56 16.37
CA ALA A 453 -4.25 -14.30 16.94
C ALA A 453 -4.85 -13.00 16.38
N HIS A 454 -4.01 -11.98 16.18
CA HIS A 454 -4.46 -10.66 15.74
C HIS A 454 -4.37 -10.45 14.22
N GLN A 455 -3.87 -11.43 13.45
CA GLN A 455 -3.73 -11.48 11.98
C GLN A 455 -3.62 -10.12 11.29
N ARG A 456 -2.69 -9.25 11.70
CA ARG A 456 -2.59 -7.91 11.09
C ARG A 456 -1.67 -7.83 9.88
N LEU A 457 -0.69 -8.74 9.86
CA LEU A 457 0.33 -8.81 8.83
C LEU A 457 0.11 -10.07 7.99
N PRO A 458 0.29 -9.99 6.66
CA PRO A 458 0.74 -8.82 5.90
C PRO A 458 -0.33 -7.72 5.80
N LEU A 459 0.12 -6.49 5.52
CA LEU A 459 -0.78 -5.35 5.34
C LEU A 459 -1.63 -5.54 4.07
N PRO A 460 -2.92 -5.15 4.09
CA PRO A 460 -3.74 -5.18 2.89
C PRO A 460 -3.26 -4.13 1.88
N VAL A 461 -3.37 -4.37 0.58
CA VAL A 461 -2.86 -3.47 -0.49
C VAL A 461 -3.34 -2.01 -0.34
N HIS A 462 -4.53 -1.80 0.22
CA HIS A 462 -5.12 -0.47 0.44
C HIS A 462 -4.71 0.21 1.76
N TRP A 463 -3.74 -0.33 2.53
CA TRP A 463 -3.34 0.19 3.84
C TRP A 463 -2.96 1.68 3.80
N ILE A 464 -2.33 2.11 2.71
CA ILE A 464 -1.88 3.49 2.43
C ILE A 464 -3.05 4.48 2.53
N LEU A 465 -4.26 4.06 2.15
CA LEU A 465 -5.44 4.91 2.15
C LEU A 465 -5.97 5.21 3.56
N SER A 466 -5.53 4.47 4.58
CA SER A 466 -6.01 4.66 5.95
C SER A 466 -5.74 6.05 6.51
N ALA A 467 -4.68 6.74 6.04
CA ALA A 467 -4.39 8.12 6.44
C ALA A 467 -5.46 9.11 5.93
N VAL A 468 -6.11 8.80 4.81
CA VAL A 468 -7.19 9.62 4.23
C VAL A 468 -8.53 9.33 4.95
N CYS A 469 -8.78 8.09 5.37
CA CYS A 469 -10.03 7.67 6.02
C CYS A 469 -10.07 7.84 7.56
N CYS A 470 -9.12 8.54 8.18
CA CYS A 470 -8.86 8.47 9.63
C CYS A 470 -10.04 8.81 10.54
N ILE A 471 -10.97 9.62 10.05
CA ILE A 471 -11.94 10.32 10.91
C ILE A 471 -13.17 9.43 11.22
N ASP A 472 -13.27 8.25 10.60
CA ASP A 472 -14.42 7.34 10.74
C ASP A 472 -14.29 6.26 11.83
N ASP A 473 -13.36 6.41 12.78
CA ASP A 473 -13.29 5.49 13.92
C ASP A 473 -14.11 6.05 15.11
N PRO A 474 -15.36 5.62 15.34
CA PRO A 474 -16.19 6.08 16.46
C PRO A 474 -15.59 5.73 17.84
N LYS A 475 -14.50 4.96 17.86
CA LYS A 475 -13.77 4.53 19.05
C LYS A 475 -12.43 5.25 19.27
N ALA A 476 -12.02 6.15 18.39
CA ALA A 476 -10.74 6.82 18.55
C ALA A 476 -10.89 8.16 19.28
N ASN A 477 -10.23 8.28 20.43
CA ASN A 477 -10.03 9.52 21.21
C ASN A 477 -9.18 10.56 20.46
N LEU A 478 -9.13 10.53 19.14
CA LEU A 478 -8.37 11.48 18.34
C LEU A 478 -9.13 12.80 18.36
N SER A 479 -8.44 13.89 18.72
CA SER A 479 -9.02 15.22 18.54
C SER A 479 -9.35 15.41 17.06
N THR A 480 -10.49 16.02 16.78
CA THR A 480 -10.93 16.32 15.40
C THR A 480 -9.82 17.04 14.61
N SER A 481 -9.08 17.94 15.27
CA SER A 481 -7.91 18.62 14.71
C SER A 481 -6.83 17.64 14.22
N TYR A 482 -6.42 16.69 15.05
CA TYR A 482 -5.36 15.75 14.67
C TYR A 482 -5.81 14.85 13.51
N ALA A 483 -7.07 14.41 13.51
CA ALA A 483 -7.60 13.57 12.43
C ALA A 483 -7.65 14.31 11.07
N VAL A 484 -7.91 15.62 11.10
CA VAL A 484 -7.83 16.50 9.93
C VAL A 484 -6.38 16.62 9.44
N ASP A 485 -5.42 16.84 10.33
CA ASP A 485 -4.00 16.94 9.97
C ASP A 485 -3.46 15.64 9.35
N VAL A 486 -3.86 14.47 9.89
CA VAL A 486 -3.53 13.16 9.29
C VAL A 486 -4.12 13.04 7.89
N SER A 487 -5.38 13.47 7.70
CA SER A 487 -6.05 13.39 6.41
C SER A 487 -5.40 14.31 5.37
N LYS A 488 -4.96 15.51 5.77
CA LYS A 488 -4.20 16.43 4.90
C LYS A 488 -2.87 15.84 4.47
N ALA A 489 -2.09 15.32 5.43
CA ALA A 489 -0.82 14.66 5.15
C ALA A 489 -1.02 13.40 4.27
N GLY A 490 -2.09 12.64 4.52
CA GLY A 490 -2.47 11.45 3.77
C GLY A 490 -2.85 11.75 2.32
N LEU A 491 -3.61 12.82 2.07
CA LEU A 491 -3.97 13.27 0.72
C LEU A 491 -2.72 13.70 -0.06
N PHE A 492 -1.83 14.48 0.56
CA PHE A 492 -0.56 14.88 -0.03
C PHE A 492 0.30 13.66 -0.39
N PHE A 493 0.46 12.72 0.55
CA PHE A 493 1.22 11.49 0.33
C PHE A 493 0.62 10.66 -0.81
N LEU A 494 -0.70 10.48 -0.84
CA LEU A 494 -1.40 9.72 -1.87
C LEU A 494 -1.20 10.32 -3.26
N LEU A 495 -1.38 11.64 -3.42
CA LEU A 495 -1.15 12.30 -4.71
C LEU A 495 0.31 12.19 -5.15
N GLY A 496 1.25 12.31 -4.22
CA GLY A 496 2.67 12.08 -4.47
C GLY A 496 2.96 10.68 -5.02
N LEU A 497 2.37 9.65 -4.41
CA LEU A 497 2.52 8.26 -4.87
C LEU A 497 1.90 8.02 -6.25
N GLU A 498 0.76 8.64 -6.54
CA GLU A 498 0.16 8.61 -7.88
C GLU A 498 1.06 9.30 -8.92
N ALA A 499 1.72 10.42 -8.55
CA ALA A 499 2.62 11.17 -9.44
C ALA A 499 3.84 10.35 -9.88
N ILE A 500 4.43 9.60 -8.95
CA ILE A 500 5.57 8.71 -9.24
C ILE A 500 5.13 7.34 -9.79
N SER A 501 3.82 7.10 -9.94
CA SER A 501 3.27 5.82 -10.41
C SER A 501 3.74 4.63 -9.56
N ALA A 502 3.76 4.78 -8.23
CA ALA A 502 4.26 3.74 -7.33
C ALA A 502 3.38 2.47 -7.44
N ALA A 503 4.01 1.33 -7.74
CA ALA A 503 3.28 0.11 -8.11
C ALA A 503 2.21 -0.30 -7.07
N PRO A 504 2.51 -0.46 -5.76
CA PRO A 504 1.48 -0.79 -4.76
C PRO A 504 0.28 0.17 -4.74
N CYS A 505 0.50 1.47 -4.95
CA CYS A 505 -0.56 2.47 -5.02
C CYS A 505 -1.40 2.30 -6.29
N LEU A 506 -0.76 2.10 -7.44
CA LEU A 506 -1.46 1.87 -8.72
C LEU A 506 -2.35 0.62 -8.69
N HIS A 507 -1.92 -0.42 -7.99
CA HIS A 507 -2.65 -1.68 -7.89
C HIS A 507 -3.74 -1.69 -6.81
N ALA A 508 -3.79 -0.70 -5.92
CA ALA A 508 -4.90 -0.58 -4.98
C ALA A 508 -6.22 -0.41 -5.76
N PRO A 509 -7.25 -1.24 -5.49
CA PRO A 509 -8.49 -1.20 -6.26
C PRO A 509 -9.14 0.19 -6.23
N LEU A 510 -9.62 0.65 -7.38
CA LEU A 510 -10.22 1.98 -7.53
C LEU A 510 -11.39 2.20 -6.55
N VAL A 511 -12.15 1.15 -6.25
CA VAL A 511 -13.25 1.15 -5.27
C VAL A 511 -12.78 1.64 -3.89
N TRP A 512 -11.64 1.15 -3.41
CA TRP A 512 -11.07 1.56 -2.12
C TRP A 512 -10.58 3.01 -2.15
N LYS A 513 -10.01 3.46 -3.27
CA LYS A 513 -9.58 4.86 -3.46
C LYS A 513 -10.78 5.82 -3.44
N MET A 514 -11.85 5.48 -4.14
CA MET A 514 -13.10 6.26 -4.13
C MET A 514 -13.75 6.28 -2.75
N HIS A 515 -13.78 5.14 -2.06
CA HIS A 515 -14.28 5.09 -0.69
C HIS A 515 -13.45 5.95 0.26
N ALA A 516 -12.12 5.94 0.12
CA ALA A 516 -11.25 6.75 0.98
C ALA A 516 -11.54 8.25 0.85
N LEU A 517 -11.71 8.73 -0.38
CA LEU A 517 -12.13 10.11 -0.66
C LEU A 517 -13.53 10.42 -0.12
N SER A 518 -14.47 9.49 -0.24
CA SER A 518 -15.82 9.66 0.33
C SER A 518 -15.80 9.68 1.86
N ALA A 519 -15.02 8.81 2.50
CA ALA A 519 -14.90 8.75 3.95
C ALA A 519 -14.29 10.04 4.50
N SER A 520 -13.22 10.56 3.90
CA SER A 520 -12.56 11.79 4.37
C SER A 520 -13.51 12.99 4.37
N ILE A 521 -14.29 13.19 3.29
CA ILE A 521 -15.26 14.28 3.18
C ILE A 521 -16.43 14.08 4.16
N ARG A 522 -16.92 12.83 4.30
CA ARG A 522 -18.05 12.54 5.18
C ARG A 522 -17.79 12.99 6.61
N SER A 523 -16.56 12.81 7.07
CA SER A 523 -16.23 13.05 8.47
C SER A 523 -15.75 14.48 8.75
N SER A 524 -15.08 15.15 7.81
CA SER A 524 -14.69 16.55 7.97
C SER A 524 -14.71 17.32 6.65
N MET A 525 -15.56 18.34 6.62
CA MET A 525 -15.61 19.32 5.54
C MET A 525 -14.45 20.31 5.55
N ASP A 526 -13.72 20.41 6.66
CA ASP A 526 -12.59 21.32 6.81
C ASP A 526 -11.49 21.03 5.79
N LEU A 527 -11.41 19.78 5.31
CA LEU A 527 -10.50 19.36 4.23
C LEU A 527 -10.77 20.07 2.91
N LEU A 528 -12.02 20.41 2.60
CA LEU A 528 -12.38 21.09 1.35
C LEU A 528 -12.34 22.63 1.48
N LEU A 529 -12.22 23.15 2.71
CA LEU A 529 -12.09 24.59 2.99
C LEU A 529 -10.65 25.09 2.79
N GLU A 530 -9.64 24.24 2.97
CA GLU A 530 -8.25 24.60 2.66
C GLU A 530 -7.97 24.45 1.17
N ASP A 531 -7.53 25.53 0.52
CA ASP A 531 -7.26 25.57 -0.93
C ASP A 531 -6.30 24.46 -1.40
N ARG A 532 -5.25 24.15 -0.63
CA ARG A 532 -4.27 23.10 -0.96
C ARG A 532 -4.91 21.72 -0.99
N SER A 533 -5.60 21.37 0.09
CA SER A 533 -6.29 20.08 0.21
C SER A 533 -7.40 19.95 -0.82
N ARG A 534 -8.12 21.05 -1.11
CA ARG A 534 -9.12 21.15 -2.16
C ARG A 534 -8.55 20.83 -3.54
N ASP A 535 -7.40 21.40 -3.89
CA ASP A 535 -6.71 21.18 -5.15
C ASP A 535 -6.21 19.73 -5.29
N ILE A 536 -5.64 19.18 -4.22
CA ILE A 536 -5.21 17.77 -4.17
C ILE A 536 -6.42 16.85 -4.37
N PHE A 537 -7.54 17.14 -3.70
CA PHE A 537 -8.75 16.35 -3.80
C PHE A 537 -9.32 16.35 -5.22
N HIS A 538 -9.42 17.54 -5.84
CA HIS A 538 -9.84 17.68 -7.23
C HIS A 538 -8.94 16.86 -8.17
N ALA A 539 -7.62 16.93 -8.00
CA ALA A 539 -6.69 16.20 -8.84
C ALA A 539 -6.81 14.68 -8.70
N LEU A 540 -7.00 14.18 -7.49
CA LEU A 540 -7.27 12.76 -7.26
C LEU A 540 -8.58 12.33 -7.92
N GLN A 541 -9.64 13.13 -7.85
CA GLN A 541 -10.89 12.86 -8.57
C GLN A 541 -10.68 12.76 -10.09
N GLU A 542 -9.92 13.68 -10.70
CA GLU A 542 -9.59 13.62 -12.14
C GLU A 542 -8.82 12.34 -12.51
N LEU A 543 -7.77 12.02 -11.74
CA LEU A 543 -6.94 10.84 -11.98
C LEU A 543 -7.76 9.55 -11.88
N TYR A 544 -8.64 9.48 -10.88
CA TYR A 544 -9.49 8.32 -10.66
C TYR A 544 -10.64 8.23 -11.67
N GLY A 545 -11.17 9.35 -12.15
CA GLY A 545 -12.09 9.40 -13.29
C GLY A 545 -11.44 8.84 -14.56
N LEU A 546 -10.24 9.31 -14.89
CA LEU A 546 -9.46 8.79 -16.03
C LEU A 546 -9.10 7.30 -15.88
N HIS A 547 -8.94 6.80 -14.65
CA HIS A 547 -8.76 5.37 -14.40
C HIS A 547 -10.06 4.60 -14.62
N LEU A 548 -11.18 5.12 -14.14
CA LEU A 548 -12.50 4.53 -14.34
C LEU A 548 -12.83 4.38 -15.83
N ASP A 549 -12.63 5.44 -16.61
CA ASP A 549 -12.90 5.45 -18.05
C ASP A 549 -12.06 4.40 -18.79
N ARG A 550 -10.78 4.29 -18.44
CA ARG A 550 -9.88 3.27 -18.99
C ARG A 550 -10.33 1.85 -18.65
N LEU A 551 -10.88 1.63 -17.45
CA LEU A 551 -11.42 0.33 -17.07
C LEU A 551 -12.68 0.03 -17.88
N CYS A 552 -13.63 0.97 -17.97
CA CYS A 552 -14.84 0.82 -18.79
C CYS A 552 -14.52 0.49 -20.25
N GLN A 553 -13.60 1.23 -20.89
CA GLN A 553 -13.19 0.98 -22.28
C GLN A 553 -12.52 -0.39 -22.51
N LYS A 554 -11.74 -0.87 -21.53
CA LYS A 554 -11.13 -2.21 -21.61
C LYS A 554 -12.19 -3.31 -21.61
N TYR A 555 -13.28 -3.15 -20.85
CA TYR A 555 -14.38 -4.09 -20.86
C TYR A 555 -15.17 -4.06 -22.17
N ASP A 556 -15.38 -2.87 -22.76
CA ASP A 556 -16.07 -2.76 -24.06
C ASP A 556 -15.26 -3.38 -25.21
N SER A 557 -13.95 -3.13 -25.24
CA SER A 557 -13.06 -3.62 -26.31
C SER A 557 -12.83 -5.14 -26.26
N ALA A 558 -12.65 -5.73 -25.08
CA ALA A 558 -12.43 -7.17 -24.91
C ALA A 558 -13.59 -8.03 -25.45
N HIS A 559 -14.81 -7.48 -25.49
CA HIS A 559 -15.99 -8.16 -25.97
C HIS A 559 -16.35 -7.87 -27.44
N SER A 560 -15.82 -6.80 -28.03
CA SER A 560 -15.97 -6.55 -29.48
C SER A 560 -15.27 -7.62 -30.34
N VAL A 561 -14.16 -8.20 -29.85
CA VAL A 561 -13.33 -9.16 -30.59
C VAL A 561 -13.89 -10.60 -30.55
N LYS A 562 -14.78 -10.95 -29.62
CA LYS A 562 -15.32 -12.33 -29.48
C LYS A 562 -16.59 -12.61 -30.31
N LYS A 563 -16.99 -11.73 -31.23
CA LYS A 563 -18.23 -11.89 -32.02
C LYS A 563 -18.10 -12.78 -33.27
N GLU A 564 -16.94 -13.38 -33.52
CA GLU A 564 -16.76 -14.36 -34.60
C GLU A 564 -16.35 -15.73 -34.03
N GLY A 565 -17.29 -16.69 -33.97
CA GLY A 565 -16.93 -18.09 -34.20
C GLY A 565 -16.93 -19.12 -33.05
N SER A 566 -17.46 -18.88 -31.85
CA SER A 566 -17.63 -19.98 -30.88
C SER A 566 -18.88 -19.87 -30.02
N ALA A 567 -19.90 -20.64 -30.39
CA ALA A 567 -21.08 -20.92 -29.58
C ALA A 567 -20.81 -22.14 -28.69
N SER A 568 -20.45 -21.91 -27.42
CA SER A 568 -20.72 -22.79 -26.28
C SER A 568 -19.92 -22.29 -25.07
N VAL A 569 -20.58 -21.74 -24.07
CA VAL A 569 -20.59 -22.18 -22.65
C VAL A 569 -21.63 -21.28 -21.97
N ASP A 570 -22.76 -21.89 -21.61
CA ASP A 570 -23.71 -21.35 -20.65
C ASP A 570 -23.03 -21.26 -19.27
N GLU A 571 -22.85 -20.05 -18.74
CA GLU A 571 -22.97 -19.67 -17.31
C GLU A 571 -22.50 -18.21 -17.13
N GLU A 572 -23.15 -17.49 -16.21
CA GLU A 572 -23.01 -16.05 -15.86
C GLU A 572 -23.61 -14.99 -16.81
N LYS A 573 -24.93 -14.83 -16.70
CA LYS A 573 -25.69 -13.69 -17.22
C LYS A 573 -25.71 -12.47 -16.27
N VAL A 574 -24.78 -12.36 -15.31
CA VAL A 574 -24.87 -11.43 -14.16
C VAL A 574 -23.64 -10.50 -14.11
N THR A 575 -23.88 -9.19 -14.08
CA THR A 575 -22.92 -8.04 -13.92
C THR A 575 -22.07 -7.61 -15.13
N ARG A 576 -22.71 -7.17 -16.22
CA ARG A 576 -22.03 -6.79 -17.48
C ARG A 576 -21.31 -5.42 -17.48
N THR A 577 -21.37 -4.62 -16.43
CA THR A 577 -20.72 -3.27 -16.40
C THR A 577 -20.19 -2.83 -15.03
N GLU A 578 -20.29 -3.66 -14.01
CA GLU A 578 -20.02 -3.25 -12.63
C GLU A 578 -18.53 -3.33 -12.27
N VAL A 579 -17.81 -2.25 -12.60
CA VAL A 579 -16.39 -2.07 -12.21
C VAL A 579 -16.28 -1.66 -10.74
N LEU A 580 -17.23 -0.86 -10.24
CA LEU A 580 -17.22 -0.28 -8.90
C LEU A 580 -18.16 -1.04 -7.96
N ARG A 581 -17.68 -2.19 -7.46
CA ARG A 581 -18.45 -3.08 -6.57
C ARG A 581 -18.18 -2.78 -5.10
N PHE A 582 -18.87 -1.79 -4.56
CA PHE A 582 -18.68 -1.35 -3.17
C PHE A 582 -19.21 -2.37 -2.14
N GLN A 583 -20.33 -3.03 -2.41
CA GLN A 583 -20.90 -4.02 -1.50
C GLN A 583 -20.02 -5.26 -1.40
N GLU A 584 -19.52 -5.75 -2.53
CA GLU A 584 -18.62 -6.91 -2.57
C GLU A 584 -17.24 -6.61 -1.98
N LYS A 585 -16.64 -5.45 -2.32
CA LYS A 585 -15.23 -5.19 -1.99
C LYS A 585 -15.00 -4.47 -0.67
N ILE A 586 -15.99 -3.75 -0.14
CA ILE A 586 -15.85 -2.98 1.11
C ILE A 586 -16.68 -3.61 2.22
N HIS A 587 -18.01 -3.57 2.11
CA HIS A 587 -18.91 -4.26 3.04
C HIS A 587 -20.33 -4.39 2.46
N ALA A 588 -21.04 -5.47 2.79
CA ALA A 588 -22.37 -5.75 2.25
C ALA A 588 -23.39 -4.60 2.43
N ASN A 589 -23.37 -3.94 3.60
CA ASN A 589 -24.32 -2.88 3.94
C ASN A 589 -23.95 -1.48 3.41
N TYR A 590 -23.15 -1.35 2.34
CA TYR A 590 -22.54 -0.07 1.91
C TYR A 590 -23.56 1.02 1.56
N THR A 591 -24.81 0.63 1.32
CA THR A 591 -25.96 1.55 1.19
C THR A 591 -26.08 2.53 2.36
N THR A 592 -25.91 2.08 3.61
CA THR A 592 -26.07 2.94 4.80
C THR A 592 -24.97 4.00 4.89
N PHE A 593 -23.75 3.65 4.48
CA PHE A 593 -22.65 4.60 4.38
C PHE A 593 -22.99 5.70 3.35
N VAL A 594 -23.47 5.31 2.17
CA VAL A 594 -23.85 6.25 1.10
C VAL A 594 -24.99 7.16 1.52
N GLU A 595 -26.01 6.62 2.19
CA GLU A 595 -27.10 7.43 2.77
C GLU A 595 -26.55 8.47 3.74
N SER A 596 -25.68 8.08 4.67
CA SER A 596 -25.07 9.02 5.64
C SER A 596 -24.15 10.07 4.98
N LEU A 597 -23.47 9.70 3.89
CA LEU A 597 -22.65 10.63 3.10
C LEU A 597 -23.53 11.70 2.43
N ILE A 598 -24.67 11.30 1.88
CA ILE A 598 -25.61 12.21 1.21
C ILE A 598 -26.33 13.10 2.22
N GLU A 599 -26.68 12.58 3.39
CA GLU A 599 -27.20 13.39 4.49
C GLU A 599 -26.19 14.46 4.91
N GLN A 600 -24.90 14.13 5.00
CA GLN A 600 -23.84 15.12 5.23
C GLN A 600 -23.72 16.11 4.08
N PHE A 601 -23.74 15.65 2.82
CA PHE A 601 -23.75 16.55 1.67
C PHE A 601 -24.88 17.57 1.76
N ALA A 602 -26.08 17.14 2.14
CA ALA A 602 -27.22 18.02 2.32
C ALA A 602 -27.08 18.97 3.53
N ALA A 603 -26.48 18.51 4.62
CA ALA A 603 -26.38 19.26 5.86
C ALA A 603 -25.27 20.34 5.86
N VAL A 604 -24.10 20.03 5.29
CA VAL A 604 -22.88 20.86 5.48
C VAL A 604 -22.24 21.39 4.20
N SER A 605 -22.56 20.86 3.02
CA SER A 605 -21.82 21.24 1.79
C SER A 605 -22.24 22.54 1.13
N TYR A 606 -23.46 23.00 1.39
CA TYR A 606 -24.08 24.13 0.68
C TYR A 606 -23.99 24.02 -0.87
N GLY A 607 -23.85 22.81 -1.42
CA GLY A 607 -23.68 22.59 -2.85
C GLY A 607 -22.24 22.75 -3.35
N ASP A 608 -21.23 22.48 -2.50
CA ASP A 608 -19.84 22.43 -2.94
C ASP A 608 -19.68 21.46 -4.13
N ALA A 609 -19.03 21.95 -5.18
CA ALA A 609 -18.89 21.20 -6.42
C ALA A 609 -18.08 19.91 -6.25
N LEU A 610 -16.99 19.90 -5.46
CA LEU A 610 -16.14 18.71 -5.31
C LEU A 610 -16.83 17.61 -4.50
N PHE A 611 -17.56 18.00 -3.46
CA PHE A 611 -18.41 17.05 -2.74
C PHE A 611 -19.52 16.55 -3.67
N GLY A 612 -20.18 17.43 -4.41
CA GLY A 612 -21.19 17.04 -5.41
C GLY A 612 -20.65 16.03 -6.43
N ARG A 613 -19.41 16.21 -6.90
CA ARG A 613 -18.69 15.24 -7.77
C ARG A 613 -18.50 13.89 -7.09
N GLN A 614 -18.09 13.89 -5.83
CA GLN A 614 -17.89 12.67 -5.06
C GLN A 614 -19.19 11.92 -4.76
N VAL A 615 -20.31 12.64 -4.61
CA VAL A 615 -21.63 12.01 -4.46
C VAL A 615 -22.14 11.49 -5.80
N ALA A 616 -21.89 12.23 -6.88
CA ALA A 616 -22.32 11.85 -8.22
C ALA A 616 -21.74 10.49 -8.67
N ILE A 617 -20.52 10.13 -8.27
CA ILE A 617 -19.91 8.84 -8.64
C ILE A 617 -20.78 7.63 -8.29
N TYR A 618 -21.58 7.70 -7.21
CA TYR A 618 -22.50 6.63 -6.80
C TYR A 618 -23.70 6.47 -7.73
N LEU A 619 -23.89 7.36 -8.71
CA LEU A 619 -24.90 7.27 -9.76
C LEU A 619 -24.30 6.78 -11.10
N HIS A 620 -22.99 6.56 -11.18
CA HIS A 620 -22.32 6.08 -12.37
C HIS A 620 -22.74 4.64 -12.72
N ARG A 621 -22.85 4.30 -14.01
CA ARG A 621 -23.36 2.98 -14.46
C ARG A 621 -22.47 1.80 -14.10
N SER A 622 -21.22 2.08 -13.76
CA SER A 622 -20.29 1.07 -13.25
C SER A 622 -20.50 0.69 -11.78
N VAL A 623 -21.37 1.39 -11.06
CA VAL A 623 -21.71 1.11 -9.65
C VAL A 623 -22.87 0.12 -9.57
N GLU A 624 -22.85 -0.75 -8.55
CA GLU A 624 -23.92 -1.71 -8.26
C GLU A 624 -25.31 -1.03 -8.20
N PRO A 625 -26.37 -1.62 -8.80
CA PRO A 625 -27.71 -1.03 -8.85
C PRO A 625 -28.30 -0.71 -7.47
N THR A 626 -28.08 -1.57 -6.48
CA THR A 626 -28.49 -1.39 -5.09
C THR A 626 -27.96 -0.09 -4.47
N ILE A 627 -26.68 0.23 -4.73
CA ILE A 627 -26.03 1.46 -4.27
C ILE A 627 -26.58 2.66 -5.03
N ARG A 628 -26.73 2.57 -6.35
CA ARG A 628 -27.34 3.66 -7.15
C ARG A 628 -28.74 4.00 -6.67
N LEU A 629 -29.56 2.98 -6.38
CA LEU A 629 -30.92 3.15 -5.87
C LEU A 629 -30.92 3.85 -4.51
N ALA A 630 -30.08 3.39 -3.57
CA ALA A 630 -29.94 4.00 -2.26
C ALA A 630 -29.48 5.46 -2.37
N ALA A 631 -28.47 5.73 -3.20
CA ALA A 631 -27.97 7.08 -3.45
C ALA A 631 -29.07 8.00 -4.02
N TRP A 632 -29.79 7.54 -5.05
CA TRP A 632 -30.87 8.34 -5.63
C TRP A 632 -31.99 8.62 -4.64
N ASN A 633 -32.42 7.62 -3.88
CA ASN A 633 -33.47 7.78 -2.89
C ASN A 633 -33.05 8.75 -1.78
N ALA A 634 -31.81 8.64 -1.28
CA ALA A 634 -31.27 9.56 -0.28
C ALA A 634 -31.22 11.00 -0.81
N LEU A 635 -30.70 11.22 -2.03
CA LEU A 635 -30.67 12.54 -2.67
C LEU A 635 -32.06 13.14 -2.86
N SER A 636 -33.02 12.31 -3.28
CA SER A 636 -34.41 12.74 -3.47
C SER A 636 -35.11 13.05 -2.15
N ASN A 637 -34.84 12.28 -1.09
CA ASN A 637 -35.43 12.48 0.24
C ASN A 637 -34.83 13.71 0.94
N ALA A 638 -33.55 13.99 0.73
CA ALA A 638 -32.87 15.17 1.25
C ALA A 638 -33.10 16.44 0.40
N TYR A 639 -33.80 16.33 -0.73
CA TYR A 639 -34.12 17.45 -1.66
C TYR A 639 -32.88 18.16 -2.23
N VAL A 640 -31.80 17.42 -2.49
CA VAL A 640 -30.50 17.97 -2.95
C VAL A 640 -30.08 17.53 -4.35
N LEU A 641 -30.99 16.91 -5.12
CA LEU A 641 -30.74 16.55 -6.52
C LEU A 641 -30.28 17.74 -7.39
N GLU A 642 -30.68 18.95 -7.02
CA GLU A 642 -30.32 20.22 -7.68
C GLU A 642 -28.90 20.74 -7.38
N LEU A 643 -28.23 20.17 -6.36
CA LEU A 643 -26.89 20.58 -5.93
C LEU A 643 -25.79 19.76 -6.59
N LEU A 644 -26.17 18.70 -7.31
CA LEU A 644 -25.21 17.90 -8.07
C LEU A 644 -24.66 18.70 -9.27
N PRO A 645 -23.38 18.49 -9.62
CA PRO A 645 -22.76 19.20 -10.73
C PRO A 645 -23.43 18.85 -12.07
N PRO A 646 -23.23 19.69 -13.10
CA PRO A 646 -23.48 19.33 -14.49
C PRO A 646 -22.66 18.10 -14.91
N LEU A 647 -23.16 17.37 -15.91
CA LEU A 647 -22.63 16.05 -16.28
C LEU A 647 -21.19 16.09 -16.82
N ASP A 648 -20.80 17.19 -17.47
CA ASP A 648 -19.43 17.47 -17.94
C ASP A 648 -18.43 17.72 -16.81
N LYS A 649 -18.92 18.02 -15.60
CA LYS A 649 -18.11 18.24 -14.40
C LYS A 649 -18.13 17.05 -13.45
N CYS A 650 -18.81 15.96 -13.78
CA CYS A 650 -18.78 14.74 -12.98
C CYS A 650 -17.40 14.07 -13.02
N VAL A 651 -17.24 12.95 -12.31
CA VAL A 651 -15.98 12.19 -12.29
C VAL A 651 -16.04 11.13 -13.39
N GLY A 652 -15.10 11.16 -14.33
CA GLY A 652 -15.07 10.27 -15.50
C GLY A 652 -15.89 10.82 -16.68
N ASP A 653 -15.99 10.01 -17.72
CA ASP A 653 -16.67 10.37 -18.97
C ASP A 653 -18.20 10.45 -18.79
N VAL A 654 -18.80 11.39 -19.52
CA VAL A 654 -20.25 11.62 -19.58
C VAL A 654 -21.01 10.34 -19.92
N GLN A 655 -20.45 9.52 -20.82
CA GLN A 655 -21.06 8.26 -21.25
C GLN A 655 -21.18 7.26 -20.12
N GLY A 656 -20.27 7.26 -19.15
CA GLY A 656 -20.31 6.31 -18.04
C GLY A 656 -21.50 6.50 -17.07
N TYR A 657 -22.19 7.64 -17.15
CA TYR A 657 -23.43 7.89 -16.41
C TYR A 657 -24.70 7.59 -17.23
N LEU A 658 -24.59 7.62 -18.55
CA LEU A 658 -25.72 7.51 -19.48
C LEU A 658 -25.84 6.11 -20.06
N GLU A 659 -24.71 5.47 -20.39
CA GLU A 659 -24.65 4.17 -21.05
C GLU A 659 -23.95 3.13 -20.14
N PRO A 660 -24.41 1.87 -20.14
CA PRO A 660 -25.62 1.38 -20.80
C PRO A 660 -26.88 1.93 -20.13
N LEU A 661 -28.03 1.93 -20.83
CA LEU A 661 -29.33 2.29 -20.24
C LEU A 661 -29.65 1.52 -18.95
N GLU A 662 -30.33 2.18 -18.01
CA GLU A 662 -30.82 1.57 -16.77
C GLU A 662 -31.87 0.49 -17.05
N ASP A 663 -31.61 -0.70 -16.53
CA ASP A 663 -32.41 -1.91 -16.66
C ASP A 663 -33.12 -2.30 -15.35
N ASP A 664 -32.68 -1.73 -14.21
CA ASP A 664 -33.34 -1.94 -12.92
C ASP A 664 -34.66 -1.16 -12.83
N GLU A 665 -35.78 -1.89 -12.75
CA GLU A 665 -37.12 -1.32 -12.64
C GLU A 665 -37.30 -0.45 -11.38
N GLY A 666 -36.62 -0.78 -10.28
CA GLY A 666 -36.69 -0.03 -9.02
C GLY A 666 -36.07 1.37 -9.15
N ILE A 667 -34.91 1.48 -9.79
CA ILE A 667 -34.25 2.77 -10.07
C ILE A 667 -35.10 3.62 -11.02
N LEU A 668 -35.62 3.03 -12.09
CA LEU A 668 -36.49 3.73 -13.05
C LEU A 668 -37.78 4.25 -12.39
N GLU A 669 -38.40 3.47 -11.51
CA GLU A 669 -39.55 3.94 -10.72
C GLU A 669 -39.18 5.09 -9.79
N SER A 670 -38.00 5.05 -9.15
CA SER A 670 -37.48 6.14 -8.34
C SER A 670 -37.21 7.42 -9.14
N TYR A 671 -36.66 7.32 -10.35
CA TYR A 671 -36.47 8.47 -11.25
C TYR A 671 -37.81 9.12 -11.61
N ALA A 672 -38.81 8.33 -11.98
CA ALA A 672 -40.15 8.84 -12.29
C ALA A 672 -40.86 9.40 -11.06
N LYS A 673 -40.63 8.83 -9.87
CA LYS A 673 -41.16 9.39 -8.61
C LYS A 673 -40.58 10.77 -8.33
N SER A 674 -39.27 10.97 -8.47
CA SER A 674 -38.61 12.28 -8.28
C SER A 674 -39.04 13.30 -9.35
N TRP A 675 -39.32 12.87 -10.57
CA TRP A 675 -39.89 13.73 -11.62
C TRP A 675 -41.30 14.19 -11.26
N THR A 676 -42.18 13.23 -10.91
CA THR A 676 -43.60 13.53 -10.67
C THR A 676 -43.84 14.30 -9.38
N SER A 677 -42.99 14.12 -8.36
CA SER A 677 -43.02 14.92 -7.12
C SER A 677 -42.58 16.37 -7.33
N GLY A 678 -41.83 16.67 -8.40
CA GLY A 678 -41.21 17.97 -8.64
C GLY A 678 -39.83 18.13 -8.01
N ALA A 679 -39.24 17.07 -7.46
CA ALA A 679 -37.87 17.12 -6.92
C ALA A 679 -36.82 17.45 -8.00
N LEU A 680 -37.12 17.16 -9.28
CA LEU A 680 -36.28 17.48 -10.42
C LEU A 680 -36.54 18.87 -11.04
N ASP A 681 -37.55 19.61 -10.59
CA ASP A 681 -37.96 20.89 -11.22
C ASP A 681 -36.83 21.93 -11.12
N LYS A 682 -36.15 21.98 -9.97
CA LYS A 682 -35.00 22.86 -9.74
C LYS A 682 -33.70 22.31 -10.33
N ALA A 683 -33.55 20.98 -10.39
CA ALA A 683 -32.44 20.33 -11.07
C ALA A 683 -32.42 20.64 -12.57
N PHE A 684 -33.60 20.71 -13.20
CA PHE A 684 -33.76 21.16 -14.59
C PHE A 684 -33.30 22.61 -14.78
N GLN A 685 -33.68 23.52 -13.87
CA GLN A 685 -33.30 24.94 -13.97
C GLN A 685 -31.80 25.19 -13.80
N ARG A 686 -31.10 24.32 -13.06
CA ARG A 686 -29.66 24.43 -12.77
C ARG A 686 -28.77 23.58 -13.66
N ASP A 687 -29.34 22.88 -14.64
CA ASP A 687 -28.62 21.92 -15.49
C ASP A 687 -27.84 20.86 -14.68
N ALA A 688 -28.44 20.39 -13.59
CA ALA A 688 -27.84 19.39 -12.73
C ALA A 688 -27.88 18.00 -13.41
N MET A 689 -26.82 17.20 -13.24
CA MET A 689 -26.72 15.87 -13.85
C MET A 689 -27.92 14.97 -13.53
N SER A 690 -28.54 15.10 -12.35
CA SER A 690 -29.68 14.31 -11.91
C SER A 690 -30.85 14.37 -12.90
N PHE A 691 -31.18 15.56 -13.41
CA PHE A 691 -32.25 15.70 -14.39
C PHE A 691 -31.88 15.04 -15.72
N THR A 692 -30.65 15.24 -16.19
CA THR A 692 -30.17 14.68 -17.46
C THR A 692 -30.13 13.15 -17.42
N VAL A 693 -29.62 12.56 -16.34
CA VAL A 693 -29.58 11.11 -16.11
C VAL A 693 -30.99 10.53 -16.04
N ALA A 694 -31.89 11.12 -15.26
CA ALA A 694 -33.28 10.66 -15.18
C ALA A 694 -33.99 10.75 -16.54
N ARG A 695 -33.83 11.86 -17.26
CA ARG A 695 -34.43 12.07 -18.60
C ARG A 695 -33.91 11.03 -19.60
N HIS A 696 -32.60 10.79 -19.62
CA HIS A 696 -31.97 9.84 -20.53
C HIS A 696 -32.46 8.42 -20.29
N HIS A 697 -32.34 7.91 -19.05
CA HIS A 697 -32.70 6.53 -18.71
C HIS A 697 -34.20 6.26 -18.84
N LEU A 698 -35.06 7.19 -18.41
CA LEU A 698 -36.52 7.03 -18.58
C LEU A 698 -36.90 7.03 -20.07
N SER A 699 -36.29 7.90 -20.89
CA SER A 699 -36.61 7.98 -22.31
C SER A 699 -36.13 6.73 -23.06
N GLY A 700 -34.91 6.28 -22.78
CA GLY A 700 -34.37 5.03 -23.31
C GLY A 700 -35.23 3.82 -22.92
N PHE A 701 -35.61 3.70 -21.65
CA PHE A 701 -36.47 2.61 -21.19
C PHE A 701 -37.85 2.61 -21.87
N VAL A 702 -38.47 3.78 -22.04
CA VAL A 702 -39.82 3.87 -22.62
C VAL A 702 -39.81 3.63 -24.14
N PHE A 703 -38.82 4.15 -24.87
CA PHE A 703 -38.83 4.16 -26.34
C PHE A 703 -37.92 3.13 -27.01
N GLN A 704 -36.89 2.64 -26.31
CA GLN A 704 -35.87 1.75 -26.88
C GLN A 704 -35.89 0.35 -26.25
N CYS A 705 -36.14 0.24 -24.94
CA CYS A 705 -36.12 -1.07 -24.27
C CYS A 705 -37.42 -1.87 -24.46
N SER A 706 -37.26 -3.19 -24.67
CA SER A 706 -38.37 -4.16 -24.72
C SER A 706 -38.79 -4.67 -23.34
N GLY A 707 -38.65 -3.83 -22.30
CA GLY A 707 -38.89 -4.19 -20.90
C GLY A 707 -40.36 -4.49 -20.59
N SER A 708 -40.66 -4.71 -19.30
CA SER A 708 -42.02 -4.97 -18.82
C SER A 708 -43.01 -3.88 -19.29
N GLY A 709 -43.89 -4.24 -20.24
CA GLY A 709 -44.89 -3.32 -20.76
C GLY A 709 -45.76 -2.69 -19.67
N LYS A 710 -45.97 -3.39 -18.55
CA LYS A 710 -46.71 -2.87 -17.38
C LYS A 710 -45.98 -1.70 -16.72
N VAL A 711 -44.67 -1.83 -16.47
CA VAL A 711 -43.86 -0.77 -15.85
C VAL A 711 -43.77 0.42 -16.79
N ARG A 712 -43.47 0.18 -18.07
CA ARG A 712 -43.48 1.24 -19.11
C ARG A 712 -44.80 2.00 -19.11
N ASN A 713 -45.93 1.31 -19.14
CA ASN A 713 -47.25 1.94 -19.16
C ASN A 713 -47.50 2.76 -17.88
N LYS A 714 -47.11 2.24 -16.71
CA LYS A 714 -47.22 2.97 -15.43
C LYS A 714 -46.38 4.25 -15.42
N LEU A 715 -45.13 4.20 -15.90
CA LEU A 715 -44.24 5.35 -15.98
C LEU A 715 -44.80 6.43 -16.92
N VAL A 716 -45.19 6.03 -18.13
CA VAL A 716 -45.76 6.94 -19.15
C VAL A 716 -47.04 7.61 -18.63
N LYS A 717 -47.97 6.85 -18.06
CA LYS A 717 -49.20 7.41 -17.44
C LYS A 717 -48.89 8.43 -16.35
N SER A 718 -47.86 8.18 -15.55
CA SER A 718 -47.47 9.07 -14.44
C SER A 718 -46.84 10.37 -14.94
N LEU A 719 -45.96 10.30 -15.95
CA LEU A 719 -45.34 11.46 -16.58
C LEU A 719 -46.38 12.34 -17.30
N ILE A 720 -47.30 11.75 -18.07
CA ILE A 720 -48.36 12.48 -18.76
C ILE A 720 -49.31 13.14 -17.76
N ARG A 721 -49.68 12.43 -16.68
CA ARG A 721 -50.52 13.01 -15.62
C ARG A 721 -49.84 14.22 -14.98
N CYS A 722 -48.53 14.15 -14.73
CA CYS A 722 -47.76 15.26 -14.19
C CYS A 722 -47.75 16.48 -15.12
N TYR A 723 -47.51 16.28 -16.42
CA TYR A 723 -47.62 17.32 -17.45
C TYR A 723 -49.01 17.97 -17.50
N GLY A 724 -50.07 17.17 -17.39
CA GLY A 724 -51.45 17.70 -17.33
C GLY A 724 -51.73 18.57 -16.10
N GLN A 725 -51.03 18.33 -14.99
CA GLN A 725 -51.18 19.08 -13.74
C GLN A 725 -50.27 20.31 -13.67
N LYS A 726 -49.05 20.22 -14.22
CA LYS A 726 -48.00 21.26 -14.12
C LYS A 726 -47.62 21.76 -15.51
N ARG A 727 -48.19 22.88 -15.95
CA ARG A 727 -47.94 23.44 -17.30
C ARG A 727 -46.46 23.76 -17.59
N HIS A 728 -45.68 24.14 -16.58
CA HIS A 728 -44.25 24.41 -16.75
C HIS A 728 -43.40 23.15 -17.02
N HIS A 729 -43.98 21.95 -16.93
CA HIS A 729 -43.33 20.70 -17.32
C HIS A 729 -43.37 20.43 -18.83
N GLU A 730 -43.96 21.34 -19.61
CA GLU A 730 -44.05 21.19 -21.06
C GLU A 730 -42.67 21.02 -21.71
N ASP A 731 -41.71 21.89 -21.39
CA ASP A 731 -40.36 21.82 -21.94
C ASP A 731 -39.61 20.55 -21.50
N MET A 732 -39.80 20.15 -20.24
CA MET A 732 -39.21 18.92 -19.70
C MET A 732 -39.73 17.68 -20.45
N LEU A 733 -41.05 17.60 -20.69
CA LEU A 733 -41.66 16.48 -21.40
C LEU A 733 -41.36 16.50 -22.91
N LYS A 734 -41.25 17.68 -23.53
CA LYS A 734 -40.74 17.81 -24.91
C LYS A 734 -39.32 17.25 -25.02
N GLY A 735 -38.43 17.64 -24.11
CA GLY A 735 -37.06 17.12 -24.05
C GLY A 735 -37.00 15.61 -23.85
N PHE A 736 -37.88 15.05 -23.02
CA PHE A 736 -38.02 13.60 -22.84
C PHE A 736 -38.39 12.86 -24.14
N VAL A 737 -39.38 13.36 -24.90
CA VAL A 737 -39.82 12.73 -26.16
C VAL A 737 -38.75 12.86 -27.25
N LEU A 738 -38.05 13.98 -27.30
CA LEU A 738 -37.03 14.26 -28.33
C LEU A 738 -35.63 13.71 -28.00
N GLN A 739 -35.43 13.15 -26.81
CA GLN A 739 -34.14 12.63 -26.35
C GLN A 739 -33.58 11.56 -27.31
N GLY A 740 -32.36 11.76 -27.80
CA GLY A 740 -31.65 10.81 -28.67
C GLY A 740 -32.18 10.73 -30.11
N ILE A 741 -33.08 11.62 -30.53
CA ILE A 741 -33.53 11.68 -31.93
C ILE A 741 -32.54 12.53 -32.74
N ALA A 742 -31.89 11.92 -33.73
CA ALA A 742 -31.02 12.62 -34.67
C ALA A 742 -31.83 13.64 -35.51
N GLN A 743 -31.22 14.77 -35.86
CA GLN A 743 -31.87 15.82 -36.68
C GLN A 743 -31.87 15.45 -38.17
N ASP A 744 -32.33 14.26 -38.48
CA ASP A 744 -32.23 13.66 -39.81
C ASP A 744 -33.62 13.53 -40.44
N SER A 745 -33.70 13.11 -41.70
CA SER A 745 -34.97 12.94 -42.42
C SER A 745 -35.94 11.98 -41.71
N GLN A 746 -35.46 11.11 -40.84
CA GLN A 746 -36.25 10.15 -40.05
C GLN A 746 -36.84 10.73 -38.76
N ARG A 747 -36.56 12.00 -38.42
CA ARG A 747 -37.05 12.63 -37.17
C ARG A 747 -38.56 12.50 -37.03
N ASN A 748 -39.32 12.77 -38.08
CA ASN A 748 -40.78 12.74 -38.04
C ASN A 748 -41.34 11.32 -37.84
N ASP A 749 -40.68 10.32 -38.40
CA ASP A 749 -41.08 8.92 -38.28
C ASP A 749 -40.84 8.41 -36.85
N GLU A 750 -39.67 8.70 -36.28
CA GLU A 750 -39.33 8.32 -34.90
C GLU A 750 -40.18 9.06 -33.88
N VAL A 751 -40.41 10.38 -34.06
CA VAL A 751 -41.33 11.14 -33.20
C VAL A 751 -42.74 10.54 -33.27
N SER A 752 -43.23 10.20 -34.45
CA SER A 752 -44.54 9.56 -34.63
C SER A 752 -44.61 8.20 -33.94
N ARG A 753 -43.58 7.36 -34.10
CA ARG A 753 -43.45 6.06 -33.41
C ARG A 753 -43.51 6.22 -31.89
N ARG A 754 -42.78 7.19 -31.32
CA ARG A 754 -42.79 7.47 -29.88
C ARG A 754 -44.16 7.92 -29.37
N PHE A 755 -44.88 8.75 -30.14
CA PHE A 755 -46.25 9.13 -29.81
C PHE A 755 -47.23 7.96 -29.86
N GLU A 756 -47.06 6.99 -30.78
CA GLU A 756 -47.86 5.76 -30.76
C GLU A 756 -47.57 4.91 -29.51
N ILE A 757 -46.31 4.74 -29.12
CA ILE A 757 -45.94 4.05 -27.86
C ILE A 757 -46.62 4.73 -26.66
N MET A 758 -46.64 6.06 -26.60
CA MET A 758 -47.30 6.79 -25.52
C MET A 758 -48.83 6.63 -25.53
N LYS A 759 -49.46 6.58 -26.71
CA LYS A 759 -50.91 6.34 -26.82
C LYS A 759 -51.28 4.93 -26.36
N ASP A 760 -50.51 3.93 -26.77
CA ASP A 760 -50.70 2.53 -26.38
C ASP A 760 -50.57 2.38 -24.86
N ALA A 761 -49.54 3.02 -24.29
CA ALA A 761 -49.32 3.06 -22.85
C ALA A 761 -50.45 3.71 -22.05
N CYS A 762 -51.26 4.58 -22.67
CA CYS A 762 -52.41 5.22 -22.00
C CYS A 762 -53.63 4.29 -21.85
N GLU A 763 -53.65 3.11 -22.48
CA GLU A 763 -54.72 2.09 -22.34
C GLU A 763 -56.14 2.69 -22.47
N MET A 764 -56.37 3.49 -23.51
CA MET A 764 -57.65 4.15 -23.82
C MET A 764 -58.16 5.18 -22.78
N ASN A 765 -57.32 5.62 -21.83
CA ASN A 765 -57.71 6.70 -20.93
C ASN A 765 -57.86 8.04 -21.68
N SER A 766 -59.11 8.51 -21.80
CA SER A 766 -59.47 9.68 -22.62
C SER A 766 -58.80 10.98 -22.18
N SER A 767 -58.58 11.18 -20.87
CA SER A 767 -57.92 12.38 -20.35
C SER A 767 -56.44 12.40 -20.72
N LEU A 768 -55.73 11.28 -20.50
CA LEU A 768 -54.32 11.15 -20.86
C LEU A 768 -54.11 11.25 -22.37
N LEU A 769 -55.01 10.67 -23.18
CA LEU A 769 -54.94 10.78 -24.64
C LEU A 769 -55.13 12.23 -25.13
N ALA A 770 -55.94 13.05 -24.45
CA ALA A 770 -56.07 14.47 -24.76
C ALA A 770 -54.76 15.23 -24.49
N GLU A 771 -54.10 14.91 -23.38
CA GLU A 771 -52.79 15.48 -23.00
C GLU A 771 -51.69 15.08 -23.98
N VAL A 772 -51.66 13.81 -24.43
CA VAL A 772 -50.72 13.33 -25.46
C VAL A 772 -50.91 14.08 -26.79
N ARG A 773 -52.16 14.32 -27.21
CA ARG A 773 -52.44 15.11 -28.42
C ARG A 773 -51.98 16.56 -28.27
N ARG A 774 -52.16 17.17 -27.09
CA ARG A 774 -51.68 18.52 -26.80
C ARG A 774 -50.15 18.62 -26.83
N LEU A 775 -49.46 17.61 -26.31
CA LEU A 775 -47.99 17.56 -26.39
C LEU A 775 -47.53 17.44 -27.85
N LYS A 776 -48.18 16.59 -28.64
CA LYS A 776 -47.86 16.43 -30.08
C LYS A 776 -47.99 17.74 -30.83
N THR A 777 -49.12 18.44 -30.68
CA THR A 777 -49.32 19.74 -31.34
C THR A 777 -48.34 20.82 -30.88
N SER A 778 -47.75 20.68 -29.69
CA SER A 778 -46.73 21.61 -29.20
C SER A 778 -45.31 21.30 -29.67
N ILE A 779 -45.01 20.06 -30.07
CA ILE A 779 -43.74 19.68 -30.72
C ILE A 779 -43.78 20.01 -32.22
N ASP A 780 -44.96 19.91 -32.83
CA ASP A 780 -45.18 20.25 -34.25
C ASP A 780 -45.22 21.77 -34.51
N ARG A 781 -45.32 22.59 -33.46
CA ARG A 781 -45.19 24.06 -33.48
C ARG A 781 -43.75 24.48 -33.28
#